data_AF-A0A9P9Y8X7-F1
#
_entry.id   AF-A0A9P9Y8X7-F1
#
_cell.length_a   1.000
_cell.length_b   1.000
_cell.length_c   1.000
_cell.angle_alpha   90.00
_cell.angle_beta   90.00
_cell.angle_gamma   90.00
#
_symmetry.space_group_name_H-M   'P 1'
#
loop_
_entity.id
_entity.type
_entity.pdbx_description
1 polymer ?
#
loop_
_entity_poly.entity_id
_entity_poly.type
_entity_poly.pdbx_seq_one_letter_code
_entity_poly.pdbx_strand_id
1 'polypeptide(L)'
;MEQQLHKPHRKSGKEKKDKKDKKQSSGEQNPKAFAFSKPGKLAKTAARSQDIKERRLHVPLVDRLPEEAPPRLVAIVGPPGVGKTTLLKSLIRRYAKESITDPQGPITVITSKKQRLTFLECPNELEAMVDVAKVADIVLLMIDGNYGFEMETMEFLNVLSATGMPGNVFGILTHLDLFRKPQTLKDAKKRLKRRLWTELYQGAHLFYLSGVMNGRYPDREIHNLSRFLSVMKNPRPLVWRNSHPYSIIDSYRDITHPTKIEENPKCDRSIVLSGYLRGTNFSSQGQRIHIPGLGDYTVANMEALPDPCPTPAMEQALAKITGKTGRRRLDEKEKRLYAPMSDRSGLKIDGDAIWITREKGFNFDKDTQDAERGEGEEMIVGLQAERRLLGQTENGVQLFEGGEQIKEVAEDEDTGRKSQRKARIAERDEDEDDEPEDEGFASGDEDQEFDSEEVFQESKMGKMFRKSNDKDATEGDVAFADSDSDLGSISGAEDDEEEEEEEEDYDSDEEAAAMRWKDNIQSKAMKMYGRRRTYHTGDLARFIYDESLSPADALKRWRGTDEDEEEEEDIEADEDDDDFFKKTKQEDEDKAEDRLIPDYDYEDLAAKWADEANLDALRRRFTTAVRGEGAEDSEGFDEDDEFDGIDDGDDEGDGVFEDLEATEDQGGVKPEDAPQQQTADEIAAERDANAKRKAELKQRFEEEDREGFLNDKANARREGGDIQEFGEDEWYDAQKAMIQKQLDINKEEFAELDERQRAAVEGYRAGKYAKIVLEGVPAEFVERFNSRTPIVVGGLSPTEDRFGFVQVRIKRHRWHRRILKTNDPLIFSLGWRRFQSMPIYSLTDSRTRSRMLKYTPEHMHCFGTFYGPLIVPNTGFACFNSFSKDIPGFRVAATGTVLSVDESTEIVKKLKLTGQPTKIFKNTAFIKDMFSTSLEIAKFEGASIKTVSGVRGQIKRALSKPEGQFRATFEDKILYSDLVFLRAWYPVKPHRFYNPVTNLVGWQPMRLTGQVRRDEGVATPQLKNSQYRPVERETRHFNPLRVPRALAAELPYKSQVVQTKKQRKPTYMQKRAVVNKDPDEKKARAFMQELLTIRNEAAAKRRAKKEENRTAFKKKMAENLEKKEAREKRESKEFWSKNGRKRMAAENGGGGGKRRK
;
A
#
# COMPACT_ATOMS: atom_id res chain seq x y z
N MET A 1 33.10 56.12 70.59
CA MET A 1 31.68 56.23 70.19
C MET A 1 31.30 54.94 69.50
N GLU A 2 30.27 54.26 69.95
CA GLU A 2 29.72 53.05 69.31
C GLU A 2 28.20 53.22 69.20
N GLN A 3 27.63 52.91 68.04
CA GLN A 3 26.24 53.24 67.72
C GLN A 3 25.27 52.15 68.22
N GLN A 4 24.11 52.55 68.75
CA GLN A 4 23.04 51.62 69.09
C GLN A 4 22.29 51.16 67.83
N LEU A 5 22.51 49.91 67.41
CA LEU A 5 21.71 49.26 66.38
C LEU A 5 20.38 48.78 66.97
N HIS A 6 19.28 49.45 66.61
CA HIS A 6 17.93 49.02 66.96
C HIS A 6 17.61 47.66 66.34
N LYS A 7 17.12 46.71 67.14
CA LYS A 7 16.68 45.39 66.65
C LYS A 7 15.25 45.48 66.09
N PRO A 8 14.99 45.04 64.85
CA PRO A 8 13.64 45.02 64.30
C PRO A 8 12.75 44.04 65.07
N HIS A 9 11.50 44.43 65.28
CA HIS A 9 10.50 43.59 65.93
C HIS A 9 10.02 42.48 64.97
N ARG A 10 9.61 41.35 65.52
CA ARG A 10 9.31 40.14 64.75
C ARG A 10 7.85 40.15 64.27
N LYS A 11 7.60 40.33 62.96
CA LYS A 11 6.26 40.14 62.36
C LYS A 11 5.68 38.77 62.76
N SER A 12 4.37 38.72 63.03
CA SER A 12 3.70 37.54 63.58
C SER A 12 3.67 36.37 62.59
N GLY A 13 3.99 35.17 63.07
CA GLY A 13 4.27 34.01 62.21
C GLY A 13 3.04 33.30 61.64
N LYS A 14 2.26 33.96 60.77
CA LYS A 14 1.12 33.34 60.05
C LYS A 14 1.54 32.15 59.17
N GLU A 15 2.66 32.26 58.46
CA GLU A 15 3.08 31.33 57.40
C GLU A 15 3.11 29.83 57.76
N LYS A 16 3.43 29.48 59.02
CA LYS A 16 3.69 28.06 59.38
C LYS A 16 2.43 27.22 59.59
N LYS A 17 1.25 27.83 59.64
CA LYS A 17 -0.03 27.10 59.52
C LYS A 17 -0.38 26.98 58.04
N ASP A 18 -0.45 28.13 57.34
CA ASP A 18 -0.67 28.25 55.90
C ASP A 18 0.13 27.25 55.04
N LYS A 19 1.45 27.12 55.23
CA LYS A 19 2.31 26.27 54.38
C LYS A 19 2.06 24.76 54.49
N LYS A 20 1.12 24.30 55.34
CA LYS A 20 0.67 22.90 55.36
C LYS A 20 -0.67 22.68 54.63
N ASP A 21 -1.50 23.71 54.50
CA ASP A 21 -2.77 23.65 53.75
C ASP A 21 -2.63 24.24 52.32
N LYS A 22 -1.81 25.29 52.14
CA LYS A 22 -1.53 25.91 50.82
C LYS A 22 -0.75 25.04 49.83
N LYS A 23 -0.26 23.85 50.23
CA LYS A 23 0.32 22.87 49.30
C LYS A 23 -0.71 22.07 48.48
N GLN A 24 -1.97 22.51 48.45
CA GLN A 24 -3.06 21.90 47.66
C GLN A 24 -3.99 22.94 47.01
N SER A 25 -3.51 24.16 46.71
CA SER A 25 -4.33 25.25 46.17
C SER A 25 -3.49 26.20 45.30
N SER A 26 -2.93 25.68 44.20
CA SER A 26 -2.24 26.47 43.15
C SER A 26 -2.98 26.48 41.81
N GLY A 27 -4.10 25.76 41.72
CA GLY A 27 -5.19 26.04 40.79
C GLY A 27 -6.42 26.40 41.62
N GLU A 28 -7.42 27.02 40.99
CA GLU A 28 -8.60 27.60 41.64
C GLU A 28 -9.50 26.55 42.33
N GLN A 29 -9.44 25.29 41.90
CA GLN A 29 -10.30 24.22 42.36
C GLN A 29 -9.64 23.34 43.44
N ASN A 30 -10.40 23.05 44.51
CA ASN A 30 -9.91 22.30 45.67
C ASN A 30 -9.79 20.78 45.37
N PRO A 31 -8.56 20.21 45.28
CA PRO A 31 -8.36 18.81 44.88
C PRO A 31 -8.78 17.78 45.94
N LYS A 32 -9.09 18.21 47.18
CA LYS A 32 -9.72 17.32 48.17
C LYS A 32 -11.22 17.13 47.91
N ALA A 33 -11.89 18.09 47.26
CA ALA A 33 -13.31 17.99 46.93
C ALA A 33 -13.54 17.03 45.75
N PHE A 34 -12.68 17.09 44.73
CA PHE A 34 -12.72 16.22 43.54
C PHE A 34 -12.09 14.83 43.75
N ALA A 35 -12.10 14.33 45.00
CA ALA A 35 -11.52 13.04 45.34
C ALA A 35 -12.52 11.87 45.11
N PHE A 36 -12.10 10.85 44.36
CA PHE A 36 -12.96 9.72 44.01
C PHE A 36 -13.32 8.83 45.22
N SER A 37 -14.62 8.56 45.41
CA SER A 37 -15.14 7.77 46.54
C SER A 37 -14.70 6.29 46.58
N LYS A 38 -14.23 5.72 45.47
CA LYS A 38 -13.82 4.30 45.35
C LYS A 38 -12.54 4.13 44.52
N PRO A 39 -11.37 4.61 45.00
CA PRO A 39 -10.14 4.67 44.19
C PRO A 39 -9.67 3.29 43.70
N GLY A 40 -9.82 2.23 44.50
CA GLY A 40 -9.50 0.86 44.08
C GLY A 40 -10.44 0.26 43.01
N LYS A 41 -11.64 0.82 42.82
CA LYS A 41 -12.50 0.49 41.65
C LYS A 41 -12.07 1.31 40.44
N LEU A 42 -11.81 2.61 40.63
CA LEU A 42 -11.34 3.50 39.56
C LEU A 42 -10.06 2.96 38.94
N ALA A 43 -9.02 2.67 39.73
CA ALA A 43 -7.75 2.16 39.23
C ALA A 43 -7.89 0.88 38.37
N LYS A 44 -8.76 -0.06 38.76
CA LYS A 44 -9.07 -1.27 37.97
C LYS A 44 -9.84 -0.96 36.69
N THR A 45 -10.66 0.09 36.69
CA THR A 45 -11.45 0.51 35.53
C THR A 45 -10.59 1.32 34.56
N ALA A 46 -9.73 2.20 35.06
CA ALA A 46 -8.75 2.98 34.33
C ALA A 46 -7.74 2.06 33.62
N ALA A 47 -7.06 1.16 34.35
CA ALA A 47 -6.15 0.19 33.75
C ALA A 47 -6.85 -0.66 32.67
N ARG A 48 -8.05 -1.20 32.95
CA ARG A 48 -8.82 -1.92 31.94
C ARG A 48 -9.23 -1.06 30.74
N SER A 49 -9.45 0.24 30.92
CA SER A 49 -9.76 1.15 29.81
C SER A 49 -8.52 1.47 28.97
N GLN A 50 -7.35 1.58 29.59
CA GLN A 50 -6.05 1.70 28.91
C GLN A 50 -5.73 0.40 28.14
N ASP A 51 -5.87 -0.79 28.76
CA ASP A 51 -5.77 -2.10 28.10
C ASP A 51 -6.70 -2.23 26.86
N ILE A 52 -7.83 -1.52 26.86
CA ILE A 52 -8.81 -1.52 25.75
C ILE A 52 -8.47 -0.45 24.70
N LYS A 53 -7.92 0.69 25.12
CA LYS A 53 -7.42 1.77 24.23
C LYS A 53 -6.19 1.31 23.46
N GLU A 54 -5.14 0.84 24.14
CA GLU A 54 -3.92 0.28 23.53
C GLU A 54 -4.26 -0.79 22.47
N ARG A 55 -5.25 -1.65 22.75
CA ARG A 55 -5.69 -2.72 21.83
C ARG A 55 -6.58 -2.25 20.66
N ARG A 56 -6.96 -0.97 20.60
CA ARG A 56 -7.58 -0.30 19.43
C ARG A 56 -6.55 0.44 18.57
N LEU A 57 -5.40 0.82 19.14
CA LEU A 57 -4.32 1.46 18.40
C LEU A 57 -3.73 0.46 17.40
N HIS A 58 -3.62 0.91 16.15
CA HIS A 58 -3.06 0.16 15.03
C HIS A 58 -2.11 1.10 14.27
N VAL A 59 -1.32 0.58 13.33
CA VAL A 59 -0.56 1.44 12.42
C VAL A 59 -1.56 2.24 11.56
N PRO A 60 -1.50 3.59 11.54
CA PRO A 60 -2.32 4.37 10.62
C PRO A 60 -1.89 4.06 9.19
N LEU A 61 -2.86 3.72 8.34
CA LEU A 61 -2.67 3.36 6.94
C LEU A 61 -3.81 3.98 6.14
N VAL A 62 -3.51 4.52 4.95
CA VAL A 62 -4.49 5.13 4.04
C VAL A 62 -5.47 4.06 3.54
N ASP A 63 -6.77 4.25 3.79
CA ASP A 63 -7.84 3.46 3.15
C ASP A 63 -8.22 4.15 1.84
N ARG A 64 -7.85 3.55 0.69
CA ARG A 64 -8.14 4.10 -0.66
C ARG A 64 -9.44 3.53 -1.24
N LEU A 65 -10.42 3.25 -0.38
CA LEU A 65 -11.71 2.71 -0.82
C LEU A 65 -12.59 3.84 -1.36
N PRO A 66 -13.03 3.81 -2.64
CA PRO A 66 -13.93 4.83 -3.18
C PRO A 66 -15.33 4.69 -2.57
N GLU A 67 -16.12 5.76 -2.67
CA GLU A 67 -17.47 5.80 -2.08
C GLU A 67 -18.41 4.79 -2.75
N GLU A 68 -18.32 4.65 -4.07
CA GLU A 68 -18.83 3.48 -4.78
C GLU A 68 -17.81 2.34 -4.75
N ALA A 69 -17.68 1.70 -3.58
CA ALA A 69 -16.73 0.61 -3.39
C ALA A 69 -16.99 -0.59 -4.34
N PRO A 70 -15.96 -1.15 -5.01
CA PRO A 70 -16.12 -2.31 -5.89
C PRO A 70 -16.63 -3.56 -5.16
N PRO A 71 -17.26 -4.52 -5.86
CA PRO A 71 -17.83 -5.72 -5.24
C PRO A 71 -16.75 -6.59 -4.60
N ARG A 72 -16.77 -6.72 -3.26
CA ARG A 72 -15.68 -7.33 -2.48
C ARG A 72 -15.47 -8.80 -2.82
N LEU A 73 -14.23 -9.25 -2.96
CA LEU A 73 -13.96 -10.62 -3.39
C LEU A 73 -14.10 -11.62 -2.23
N VAL A 74 -15.00 -12.59 -2.41
CA VAL A 74 -15.21 -13.76 -1.55
C VAL A 74 -14.64 -15.00 -2.24
N ALA A 75 -13.41 -15.37 -1.89
CA ALA A 75 -12.76 -16.57 -2.40
C ALA A 75 -13.24 -17.81 -1.64
N ILE A 76 -13.81 -18.78 -2.35
CA ILE A 76 -14.14 -20.12 -1.85
C ILE A 76 -12.95 -21.03 -2.13
N VAL A 77 -12.25 -21.46 -1.06
CA VAL A 77 -10.99 -22.22 -1.16
C VAL A 77 -11.07 -23.46 -0.29
N GLY A 78 -10.64 -24.59 -0.82
CA GLY A 78 -10.63 -25.87 -0.10
C GLY A 78 -10.02 -26.98 -0.96
N PRO A 79 -9.91 -28.21 -0.41
CA PRO A 79 -9.36 -29.36 -1.11
C PRO A 79 -10.31 -29.88 -2.21
N PRO A 80 -9.84 -30.77 -3.11
CA PRO A 80 -10.71 -31.48 -4.05
C PRO A 80 -11.87 -32.18 -3.33
N GLY A 81 -13.07 -32.14 -3.91
CA GLY A 81 -14.24 -32.87 -3.42
C GLY A 81 -14.99 -32.28 -2.21
N VAL A 82 -14.48 -31.22 -1.55
CA VAL A 82 -15.04 -30.68 -0.28
C VAL A 82 -16.43 -30.01 -0.38
N GLY A 83 -16.95 -29.79 -1.59
CA GLY A 83 -18.25 -29.12 -1.83
C GLY A 83 -18.18 -27.61 -2.16
N LYS A 84 -17.09 -27.12 -2.77
CA LYS A 84 -16.95 -25.71 -3.17
C LYS A 84 -18.09 -25.21 -4.06
N THR A 85 -18.38 -25.94 -5.13
CA THR A 85 -19.40 -25.58 -6.13
C THR A 85 -20.81 -25.69 -5.56
N THR A 86 -21.08 -26.65 -4.66
CA THR A 86 -22.39 -26.75 -3.97
C THR A 86 -22.58 -25.64 -2.94
N LEU A 87 -21.52 -25.16 -2.29
CA LEU A 87 -21.57 -23.94 -1.47
C LEU A 87 -21.88 -22.71 -2.33
N LEU A 88 -21.21 -22.55 -3.47
CA LEU A 88 -21.43 -21.44 -4.41
C LEU A 88 -22.88 -21.40 -4.89
N LYS A 89 -23.41 -22.52 -5.41
CA LYS A 89 -24.84 -22.67 -5.79
C LYS A 89 -25.80 -22.30 -4.66
N SER A 90 -25.50 -22.74 -3.44
CA SER A 90 -26.35 -22.48 -2.27
C SER A 90 -26.34 -21.01 -1.84
N LEU A 91 -25.19 -20.33 -1.95
CA LEU A 91 -25.07 -18.89 -1.66
C LEU A 91 -25.80 -18.05 -2.73
N ILE A 92 -25.63 -18.36 -4.02
CA ILE A 92 -26.28 -17.64 -5.12
C ILE A 92 -27.81 -17.75 -5.00
N ARG A 93 -28.35 -18.96 -4.81
CA ARG A 93 -29.79 -19.18 -4.58
C ARG A 93 -30.31 -18.47 -3.33
N ARG A 94 -29.46 -18.22 -2.32
CA ARG A 94 -29.82 -17.48 -1.11
C ARG A 94 -29.88 -15.96 -1.32
N TYR A 95 -29.06 -15.40 -2.21
CA TYR A 95 -29.02 -13.95 -2.48
C TYR A 95 -29.91 -13.54 -3.65
N ALA A 96 -29.74 -14.16 -4.83
CA ALA A 96 -30.43 -13.78 -6.07
C ALA A 96 -31.76 -14.50 -6.31
N LYS A 97 -32.12 -15.52 -5.50
CA LYS A 97 -33.21 -16.49 -5.75
C LYS A 97 -33.08 -17.33 -7.02
N GLU A 98 -32.13 -17.09 -7.91
CA GLU A 98 -31.88 -17.93 -9.09
C GLU A 98 -31.17 -19.26 -8.76
N SER A 99 -31.23 -20.24 -9.67
CA SER A 99 -30.60 -21.56 -9.54
C SER A 99 -29.69 -21.83 -10.74
N ILE A 100 -28.39 -21.94 -10.47
CA ILE A 100 -27.32 -22.15 -11.47
C ILE A 100 -26.86 -23.61 -11.45
N THR A 101 -26.68 -24.22 -12.63
CA THR A 101 -26.37 -25.65 -12.81
C THR A 101 -24.87 -25.94 -12.89
N ASP A 102 -24.03 -25.04 -13.40
CA ASP A 102 -22.56 -25.09 -13.33
C ASP A 102 -21.96 -23.66 -13.21
N PRO A 103 -21.89 -23.08 -11.99
CA PRO A 103 -21.32 -21.75 -11.80
C PRO A 103 -19.82 -21.74 -12.12
N GLN A 104 -19.47 -20.97 -13.13
CA GLN A 104 -18.11 -20.79 -13.67
C GLN A 104 -17.72 -19.30 -13.68
N GLY A 105 -16.43 -19.00 -13.56
CA GLY A 105 -15.92 -17.64 -13.40
C GLY A 105 -16.23 -16.99 -12.04
N PRO A 106 -15.95 -15.69 -11.89
CA PRO A 106 -16.43 -14.89 -10.77
C PRO A 106 -17.92 -14.53 -10.94
N ILE A 107 -18.64 -14.41 -9.83
CA ILE A 107 -20.09 -14.20 -9.80
C ILE A 107 -20.42 -13.06 -8.84
N THR A 108 -20.88 -11.94 -9.38
CA THR A 108 -21.18 -10.71 -8.63
C THR A 108 -22.66 -10.64 -8.26
N VAL A 109 -22.96 -10.39 -6.99
CA VAL A 109 -24.33 -10.37 -6.43
C VAL A 109 -24.51 -9.20 -5.46
N ILE A 110 -25.66 -8.52 -5.54
CA ILE A 110 -26.03 -7.47 -4.58
C ILE A 110 -26.48 -8.11 -3.27
N THR A 111 -25.87 -7.73 -2.14
CA THR A 111 -26.16 -8.34 -0.82
C THR A 111 -26.71 -7.36 0.22
N SER A 112 -26.48 -6.06 -0.01
CA SER A 112 -26.92 -4.96 0.82
C SER A 112 -26.97 -3.69 -0.04
N LYS A 113 -27.78 -2.71 0.36
CA LYS A 113 -28.00 -1.44 -0.34
C LYS A 113 -26.73 -0.63 -0.62
N LYS A 114 -25.63 -0.88 0.11
CA LYS A 114 -24.29 -0.31 -0.11
C LYS A 114 -23.17 -1.35 -0.41
N GLN A 115 -23.48 -2.65 -0.53
CA GLN A 115 -22.44 -3.69 -0.67
C GLN A 115 -22.86 -4.82 -1.63
N ARG A 116 -22.16 -4.87 -2.76
CA ARG A 116 -22.08 -6.02 -3.68
C ARG A 116 -20.88 -6.92 -3.31
N LEU A 117 -21.00 -8.23 -3.55
CA LEU A 117 -19.95 -9.23 -3.33
C LEU A 117 -19.70 -10.00 -4.62
N THR A 118 -18.43 -10.25 -4.95
CA THR A 118 -18.04 -11.17 -6.03
C THR A 118 -17.62 -12.49 -5.40
N PHE A 119 -18.34 -13.58 -5.65
CA PHE A 119 -17.95 -14.92 -5.26
C PHE A 119 -17.04 -15.53 -6.32
N LEU A 120 -15.98 -16.22 -5.91
CA LEU A 120 -15.07 -16.92 -6.81
C LEU A 120 -14.69 -18.28 -6.23
N GLU A 121 -14.93 -19.36 -6.98
CA GLU A 121 -14.35 -20.67 -6.64
C GLU A 121 -12.88 -20.70 -7.07
N CYS A 122 -11.98 -21.01 -6.13
CA CYS A 122 -10.58 -21.30 -6.46
C CYS A 122 -10.46 -22.76 -6.95
N PRO A 123 -9.88 -23.03 -8.13
CA PRO A 123 -9.59 -24.40 -8.57
C PRO A 123 -8.49 -25.04 -7.70
N ASN A 124 -8.29 -26.35 -7.87
CA ASN A 124 -7.42 -27.17 -7.02
C ASN A 124 -5.92 -27.06 -7.40
N GLU A 125 -5.49 -25.88 -7.84
CA GLU A 125 -4.15 -25.62 -8.40
C GLU A 125 -3.43 -24.59 -7.55
N LEU A 126 -2.15 -24.84 -7.24
CA LEU A 126 -1.41 -24.01 -6.29
C LEU A 126 -1.08 -22.63 -6.90
N GLU A 127 -0.99 -22.60 -8.21
CA GLU A 127 -0.95 -21.46 -9.11
C GLU A 127 -2.12 -20.50 -8.84
N ALA A 128 -3.35 -20.94 -9.09
CA ALA A 128 -4.56 -20.13 -8.86
C ALA A 128 -4.75 -19.80 -7.37
N MET A 129 -4.45 -20.73 -6.46
CA MET A 129 -4.44 -20.48 -5.01
C MET A 129 -3.49 -19.34 -4.62
N VAL A 130 -2.34 -19.21 -5.29
CA VAL A 130 -1.38 -18.12 -5.07
C VAL A 130 -1.91 -16.77 -5.57
N ASP A 131 -2.60 -16.74 -6.71
CA ASP A 131 -3.12 -15.48 -7.27
C ASP A 131 -4.34 -15.01 -6.48
N VAL A 132 -5.29 -15.91 -6.21
CA VAL A 132 -6.48 -15.64 -5.38
C VAL A 132 -6.09 -15.18 -3.97
N ALA A 133 -5.01 -15.72 -3.38
CA ALA A 133 -4.51 -15.24 -2.09
C ALA A 133 -4.05 -13.76 -2.11
N LYS A 134 -3.57 -13.24 -3.25
CA LYS A 134 -3.18 -11.82 -3.39
C LYS A 134 -4.40 -10.91 -3.39
N VAL A 135 -5.49 -11.31 -4.06
CA VAL A 135 -6.67 -10.46 -4.31
C VAL A 135 -7.86 -10.66 -3.34
N ALA A 136 -7.98 -11.79 -2.65
CA ALA A 136 -9.18 -12.10 -1.84
C ALA A 136 -9.35 -11.21 -0.60
N ASP A 137 -10.44 -10.43 -0.52
CA ASP A 137 -10.82 -9.61 0.65
C ASP A 137 -11.41 -10.44 1.79
N ILE A 138 -12.09 -11.53 1.40
CA ILE A 138 -12.78 -12.47 2.27
C ILE A 138 -12.42 -13.88 1.81
N VAL A 139 -12.06 -14.76 2.74
CA VAL A 139 -11.82 -16.18 2.43
C VAL A 139 -12.86 -17.06 3.15
N LEU A 140 -13.53 -17.90 2.37
CA LEU A 140 -14.31 -19.03 2.84
C LEU A 140 -13.47 -20.30 2.72
N LEU A 141 -12.79 -20.68 3.80
CA LEU A 141 -11.90 -21.83 3.85
C LEU A 141 -12.71 -23.10 4.19
N MET A 142 -12.94 -23.95 3.19
CA MET A 142 -13.66 -25.21 3.33
C MET A 142 -12.73 -26.32 3.82
N ILE A 143 -13.22 -27.10 4.79
CA ILE A 143 -12.49 -28.17 5.48
C ILE A 143 -13.43 -29.37 5.60
N ASP A 144 -13.01 -30.54 5.12
CA ASP A 144 -13.75 -31.78 5.34
C ASP A 144 -13.73 -32.13 6.85
N GLY A 145 -14.91 -32.38 7.43
CA GLY A 145 -15.01 -32.68 8.86
C GLY A 145 -14.47 -34.05 9.25
N ASN A 146 -14.68 -35.04 8.38
CA ASN A 146 -14.42 -36.46 8.58
C ASN A 146 -12.92 -36.75 8.37
N TYR A 147 -12.36 -36.30 7.25
CA TYR A 147 -10.93 -36.36 6.94
C TYR A 147 -10.14 -35.36 7.81
N GLY A 148 -10.52 -34.09 7.80
CA GLY A 148 -9.88 -33.01 8.57
C GLY A 148 -9.08 -32.04 7.70
N PHE A 149 -7.87 -31.69 8.14
CA PHE A 149 -7.02 -30.71 7.44
C PHE A 149 -6.18 -31.39 6.36
N GLU A 150 -6.43 -31.01 5.10
CA GLU A 150 -5.66 -31.41 3.94
C GLU A 150 -4.54 -30.42 3.61
N MET A 151 -3.59 -30.85 2.77
CA MET A 151 -2.36 -30.11 2.54
C MET A 151 -2.61 -28.78 1.85
N GLU A 152 -3.50 -28.72 0.85
CA GLU A 152 -3.89 -27.51 0.12
C GLU A 152 -4.45 -26.44 1.06
N THR A 153 -5.30 -26.80 2.02
CA THR A 153 -5.84 -25.84 3.01
C THR A 153 -4.74 -25.21 3.84
N MET A 154 -3.73 -26.00 4.21
CA MET A 154 -2.59 -25.57 4.99
C MET A 154 -1.57 -24.80 4.14
N GLU A 155 -1.41 -25.14 2.87
CA GLU A 155 -0.56 -24.43 1.91
C GLU A 155 -1.12 -23.05 1.61
N PHE A 156 -2.41 -22.95 1.25
CA PHE A 156 -3.10 -21.68 1.02
C PHE A 156 -2.99 -20.75 2.24
N LEU A 157 -3.22 -21.25 3.46
CA LEU A 157 -3.07 -20.44 4.68
C LEU A 157 -1.65 -19.88 4.89
N ASN A 158 -0.61 -20.61 4.50
CA ASN A 158 0.78 -20.14 4.61
C ASN A 158 1.20 -19.24 3.44
N VAL A 159 0.54 -19.32 2.29
CA VAL A 159 0.66 -18.34 1.20
C VAL A 159 -0.05 -17.04 1.56
N LEU A 160 -1.29 -17.12 2.05
CA LEU A 160 -2.13 -15.98 2.46
C LEU A 160 -1.47 -15.16 3.59
N SER A 161 -0.84 -15.82 4.56
CA SER A 161 -0.08 -15.14 5.63
C SER A 161 1.29 -14.63 5.21
N ALA A 162 1.83 -15.06 4.07
CA ALA A 162 3.09 -14.54 3.50
C ALA A 162 2.87 -13.38 2.50
N THR A 163 1.72 -13.34 1.83
CA THR A 163 1.31 -12.26 0.90
C THR A 163 0.63 -11.10 1.64
N GLY A 164 -0.31 -11.41 2.54
CA GLY A 164 -1.00 -10.42 3.36
C GLY A 164 -2.34 -10.95 3.85
N MET A 165 -2.46 -11.20 5.17
CA MET A 165 -3.68 -11.80 5.72
C MET A 165 -4.88 -10.82 5.61
N PRO A 166 -5.96 -11.19 4.90
CA PRO A 166 -7.14 -10.34 4.73
C PRO A 166 -7.94 -10.21 6.02
N GLY A 167 -8.84 -9.22 6.08
CA GLY A 167 -9.57 -8.86 7.29
C GLY A 167 -10.45 -9.98 7.85
N ASN A 168 -11.06 -10.81 6.99
CA ASN A 168 -11.97 -11.88 7.39
C ASN A 168 -11.62 -13.21 6.72
N VAL A 169 -11.29 -14.22 7.53
CA VAL A 169 -11.16 -15.63 7.09
C VAL A 169 -12.13 -16.48 7.91
N PHE A 170 -13.11 -17.07 7.24
CA PHE A 170 -14.11 -17.93 7.84
C PHE A 170 -13.80 -19.40 7.53
N GLY A 171 -13.70 -20.23 8.57
CA GLY A 171 -13.71 -21.68 8.37
C GLY A 171 -15.13 -22.17 8.09
N ILE A 172 -15.29 -23.05 7.11
CA ILE A 172 -16.52 -23.79 6.84
C ILE A 172 -16.18 -25.27 6.93
N LEU A 173 -16.89 -25.99 7.79
CA LEU A 173 -16.66 -27.40 8.03
C LEU A 173 -17.82 -28.22 7.45
N THR A 174 -17.55 -29.02 6.42
CA THR A 174 -18.52 -29.85 5.66
C THR A 174 -18.44 -31.34 6.02
N HIS A 175 -19.25 -32.18 5.37
CA HIS A 175 -19.27 -33.64 5.53
C HIS A 175 -19.45 -34.10 6.99
N LEU A 176 -20.37 -33.43 7.70
CA LEU A 176 -20.71 -33.70 9.10
C LEU A 176 -21.75 -34.82 9.24
N ASP A 177 -22.47 -35.11 8.16
CA ASP A 177 -23.38 -36.23 7.92
C ASP A 177 -22.67 -37.60 7.88
N LEU A 178 -21.43 -37.66 7.38
CA LEU A 178 -20.63 -38.89 7.37
C LEU A 178 -20.34 -39.47 8.78
N PHE A 179 -20.52 -38.68 9.85
CA PHE A 179 -20.26 -39.09 11.22
C PHE A 179 -21.38 -39.93 11.84
N ARG A 180 -21.22 -41.26 11.77
CA ARG A 180 -22.11 -42.24 12.44
C ARG A 180 -22.26 -42.08 13.97
N LYS A 181 -21.41 -41.30 14.66
CA LYS A 181 -21.45 -41.12 16.14
C LYS A 181 -21.39 -39.64 16.55
N PRO A 182 -22.40 -39.11 17.28
CA PRO A 182 -22.48 -37.69 17.63
C PRO A 182 -21.45 -37.24 18.67
N GLN A 183 -20.81 -38.17 19.41
CA GLN A 183 -19.66 -37.85 20.27
C GLN A 183 -18.41 -37.57 19.42
N THR A 184 -18.06 -38.47 18.49
CA THR A 184 -16.90 -38.28 17.59
C THR A 184 -17.04 -37.02 16.73
N LEU A 185 -18.27 -36.66 16.34
CA LEU A 185 -18.61 -35.40 15.68
C LEU A 185 -18.24 -34.17 16.54
N LYS A 186 -18.60 -34.17 17.83
CA LYS A 186 -18.28 -33.09 18.77
C LYS A 186 -16.78 -32.97 19.01
N ASP A 187 -16.07 -34.09 19.14
CA ASP A 187 -14.62 -34.12 19.34
C ASP A 187 -13.84 -33.73 18.07
N ALA A 188 -14.31 -34.13 16.88
CA ALA A 188 -13.78 -33.67 15.60
C ALA A 188 -13.94 -32.14 15.46
N LYS A 189 -15.15 -31.60 15.69
CA LYS A 189 -15.38 -30.15 15.72
C LYS A 189 -14.47 -29.44 16.73
N LYS A 190 -14.31 -29.97 17.95
CA LYS A 190 -13.43 -29.40 19.00
C LYS A 190 -11.92 -29.53 18.69
N ARG A 191 -11.51 -30.55 17.92
CA ARG A 191 -10.14 -30.74 17.42
C ARG A 191 -9.84 -29.75 16.29
N LEU A 192 -10.68 -29.73 15.26
CA LEU A 192 -10.51 -28.88 14.07
C LEU A 192 -10.60 -27.40 14.43
N LYS A 193 -11.56 -27.00 15.27
CA LYS A 193 -11.68 -25.61 15.78
C LYS A 193 -10.42 -25.12 16.50
N ARG A 194 -9.85 -25.92 17.40
CA ARG A 194 -8.59 -25.57 18.10
C ARG A 194 -7.41 -25.49 17.13
N ARG A 195 -7.33 -26.40 16.15
CA ARG A 195 -6.28 -26.39 15.12
C ARG A 195 -6.37 -25.12 14.27
N LEU A 196 -7.57 -24.75 13.81
CA LEU A 196 -7.84 -23.53 13.04
C LEU A 196 -7.46 -22.27 13.82
N TRP A 197 -7.86 -22.19 15.10
CA TRP A 197 -7.49 -21.08 16.01
C TRP A 197 -5.99 -20.92 16.23
N THR A 198 -5.20 -21.99 16.05
CA THR A 198 -3.74 -21.96 16.19
C THR A 198 -3.03 -21.43 14.93
N GLU A 199 -3.72 -21.37 13.79
CA GLU A 199 -3.13 -21.01 12.49
C GLU A 199 -3.73 -19.73 11.87
N LEU A 200 -4.97 -19.39 12.24
CA LEU A 200 -5.56 -18.07 11.96
C LEU A 200 -5.34 -17.14 13.16
N TYR A 201 -6.31 -17.12 14.08
CA TYR A 201 -6.27 -16.37 15.33
C TYR A 201 -7.20 -17.01 16.35
N GLN A 202 -6.91 -16.82 17.64
CA GLN A 202 -7.72 -17.34 18.73
C GLN A 202 -9.12 -16.71 18.69
N GLY A 203 -10.15 -17.54 18.53
CA GLY A 203 -11.54 -17.08 18.41
C GLY A 203 -12.08 -17.00 16.98
N ALA A 204 -11.29 -17.32 15.94
CA ALA A 204 -11.75 -17.30 14.55
C ALA A 204 -13.07 -18.07 14.31
N HIS A 205 -13.90 -17.55 13.41
CA HIS A 205 -15.22 -18.08 13.13
C HIS A 205 -15.15 -19.38 12.35
N LEU A 206 -15.93 -20.38 12.80
CA LEU A 206 -16.05 -21.69 12.17
C LEU A 206 -17.53 -22.07 12.06
N PHE A 207 -18.01 -22.14 10.82
CA PHE A 207 -19.34 -22.62 10.49
C PHE A 207 -19.35 -24.14 10.32
N TYR A 208 -20.55 -24.71 10.40
CA TYR A 208 -20.81 -26.13 10.27
C TYR A 208 -21.92 -26.28 9.23
N LEU A 209 -21.66 -26.99 8.13
CA LEU A 209 -22.66 -27.36 7.14
C LEU A 209 -22.91 -28.86 7.27
N SER A 210 -24.13 -29.22 7.63
CA SER A 210 -24.47 -30.56 8.12
C SER A 210 -24.38 -31.64 7.03
N GLY A 211 -25.17 -31.52 5.98
CA GLY A 211 -25.17 -32.42 4.83
C GLY A 211 -25.86 -31.78 3.62
N VAL A 212 -25.85 -32.48 2.47
CA VAL A 212 -26.43 -31.99 1.22
C VAL A 212 -27.87 -32.51 1.03
N MET A 213 -28.81 -31.61 0.76
CA MET A 213 -30.21 -31.92 0.44
C MET A 213 -30.56 -31.30 -0.91
N ASN A 214 -31.09 -32.10 -1.84
CA ASN A 214 -31.43 -31.66 -3.22
C ASN A 214 -30.32 -30.81 -3.88
N GLY A 215 -29.10 -31.37 -3.92
CA GLY A 215 -27.90 -30.76 -4.51
C GLY A 215 -27.33 -29.54 -3.77
N ARG A 216 -27.95 -29.09 -2.68
CA ARG A 216 -27.63 -27.83 -1.97
C ARG A 216 -27.43 -28.04 -0.46
N TYR A 217 -26.82 -27.07 0.20
CA TYR A 217 -26.71 -27.05 1.66
C TYR A 217 -27.98 -26.50 2.32
N PRO A 218 -28.22 -26.75 3.63
CA PRO A 218 -29.48 -26.39 4.27
C PRO A 218 -29.64 -24.87 4.40
N ASP A 219 -30.76 -24.34 3.91
CA ASP A 219 -31.00 -22.88 3.82
C ASP A 219 -30.85 -22.13 5.15
N ARG A 220 -31.10 -22.77 6.29
CA ARG A 220 -30.91 -22.18 7.63
C ARG A 220 -29.44 -22.01 7.99
N GLU A 221 -28.57 -22.94 7.59
CA GLU A 221 -27.13 -22.87 7.85
C GLU A 221 -26.48 -21.84 6.90
N ILE A 222 -26.88 -21.85 5.63
CA ILE A 222 -26.46 -20.87 4.63
C ILE A 222 -26.98 -19.46 4.94
N HIS A 223 -28.19 -19.31 5.48
CA HIS A 223 -28.69 -18.01 5.95
C HIS A 223 -27.86 -17.45 7.12
N ASN A 224 -27.41 -18.30 8.04
CA ASN A 224 -26.52 -17.87 9.12
C ASN A 224 -25.17 -17.42 8.55
N LEU A 225 -24.58 -18.16 7.59
CA LEU A 225 -23.36 -17.76 6.89
C LEU A 225 -23.54 -16.42 6.16
N SER A 226 -24.61 -16.26 5.37
CA SER A 226 -24.91 -15.05 4.61
C SER A 226 -25.12 -13.83 5.53
N ARG A 227 -25.68 -14.03 6.73
CA ARG A 227 -25.79 -12.97 7.76
C ARG A 227 -24.43 -12.48 8.27
N PHE A 228 -23.42 -13.34 8.39
CA PHE A 228 -22.06 -12.90 8.72
C PHE A 228 -21.35 -12.27 7.51
N LEU A 229 -21.67 -12.70 6.28
CA LEU A 229 -21.11 -12.13 5.05
C LEU A 229 -21.61 -10.70 4.76
N SER A 230 -22.88 -10.39 5.07
CA SER A 230 -23.48 -9.08 4.73
C SER A 230 -23.41 -8.02 5.83
N VAL A 231 -22.78 -8.29 6.99
CA VAL A 231 -22.62 -7.33 8.11
C VAL A 231 -21.12 -7.01 8.31
N MET A 232 -20.40 -6.78 7.21
CA MET A 232 -18.96 -6.56 7.24
C MET A 232 -18.55 -5.09 7.29
N LYS A 233 -17.56 -4.81 8.15
CA LYS A 233 -16.73 -3.60 8.12
C LYS A 233 -15.92 -3.50 6.82
N ASN A 234 -15.21 -2.40 6.59
CA ASN A 234 -14.27 -2.28 5.47
C ASN A 234 -13.22 -3.39 5.47
N PRO A 235 -12.65 -3.74 4.29
CA PRO A 235 -11.44 -4.55 4.22
C PRO A 235 -10.33 -3.96 5.10
N ARG A 236 -9.41 -4.80 5.56
CA ARG A 236 -8.20 -4.29 6.21
C ARG A 236 -7.32 -3.63 5.13
N PRO A 237 -6.86 -2.37 5.28
CA PRO A 237 -5.94 -1.77 4.33
C PRO A 237 -4.67 -2.62 4.25
N LEU A 238 -4.39 -3.12 3.05
CA LEU A 238 -3.24 -3.97 2.74
C LEU A 238 -2.37 -3.18 1.76
N VAL A 239 -1.13 -2.87 2.15
CA VAL A 239 -0.23 -1.98 1.39
C VAL A 239 -0.17 -2.35 -0.09
N TRP A 240 -0.09 -3.64 -0.43
CA TRP A 240 -0.10 -4.12 -1.82
C TRP A 240 -1.35 -3.69 -2.61
N ARG A 241 -2.55 -3.88 -2.03
CA ARG A 241 -3.84 -3.55 -2.67
C ARG A 241 -4.12 -2.05 -2.71
N ASN A 242 -3.60 -1.30 -1.73
CA ASN A 242 -3.77 0.15 -1.65
C ASN A 242 -2.67 0.93 -2.42
N SER A 243 -1.73 0.23 -3.10
CA SER A 243 -0.67 0.83 -3.91
C SER A 243 -0.67 0.41 -5.39
N HIS A 244 -1.30 -0.71 -5.74
CA HIS A 244 -1.36 -1.20 -7.12
C HIS A 244 -2.82 -1.27 -7.61
N PRO A 245 -3.08 -0.89 -8.88
CA PRO A 245 -4.35 -1.18 -9.53
C PRO A 245 -4.44 -2.67 -9.82
N TYR A 246 -5.63 -3.26 -9.71
CA TYR A 246 -5.90 -4.61 -10.17
C TYR A 246 -7.36 -4.79 -10.61
N SER A 247 -7.59 -5.77 -11.47
CA SER A 247 -8.92 -6.22 -11.83
C SER A 247 -9.02 -7.73 -11.73
N ILE A 248 -10.24 -8.21 -11.58
CA ILE A 248 -10.60 -9.62 -11.66
C ILE A 248 -11.59 -9.69 -12.82
N ILE A 249 -11.26 -10.49 -13.81
CA ILE A 249 -11.98 -10.46 -15.08
C ILE A 249 -13.24 -11.29 -14.94
N ASP A 250 -14.38 -10.62 -15.14
CA ASP A 250 -15.70 -11.23 -15.11
C ASP A 250 -16.06 -11.84 -16.47
N SER A 251 -15.68 -11.19 -17.58
CA SER A 251 -15.94 -11.66 -18.95
C SER A 251 -14.71 -11.61 -19.85
N TYR A 252 -14.59 -12.57 -20.77
CA TYR A 252 -13.49 -12.75 -21.71
C TYR A 252 -14.04 -12.90 -23.14
N ARG A 253 -13.41 -12.24 -24.13
CA ARG A 253 -13.74 -12.39 -25.56
C ARG A 253 -12.48 -12.23 -26.43
N ASP A 254 -12.33 -13.04 -27.49
CA ASP A 254 -11.41 -12.75 -28.59
C ASP A 254 -12.09 -11.77 -29.56
N ILE A 255 -11.39 -10.74 -30.03
CA ILE A 255 -11.87 -9.79 -31.04
C ILE A 255 -10.99 -9.79 -32.30
N THR A 256 -10.13 -10.78 -32.45
CA THR A 256 -9.23 -10.93 -33.61
C THR A 256 -10.03 -11.12 -34.90
N HIS A 257 -9.71 -10.34 -35.93
CA HIS A 257 -10.38 -10.42 -37.23
C HIS A 257 -10.29 -11.82 -37.85
N PRO A 258 -11.39 -12.46 -38.28
CA PRO A 258 -11.41 -13.86 -38.74
C PRO A 258 -10.36 -14.20 -39.80
N THR A 259 -10.14 -13.33 -40.78
CA THR A 259 -9.13 -13.55 -41.85
C THR A 259 -7.71 -13.77 -41.29
N LYS A 260 -7.33 -13.10 -40.19
CA LYS A 260 -6.02 -13.31 -39.55
C LYS A 260 -5.90 -14.71 -38.93
N ILE A 261 -7.03 -15.27 -38.47
CA ILE A 261 -7.14 -16.62 -37.90
C ILE A 261 -7.04 -17.67 -39.01
N GLU A 262 -7.66 -17.40 -40.16
CA GLU A 262 -7.63 -18.27 -41.35
C GLU A 262 -6.24 -18.30 -42.01
N GLU A 263 -5.60 -17.14 -42.16
CA GLU A 263 -4.22 -17.01 -42.65
C GLU A 263 -3.22 -17.71 -41.71
N ASN A 264 -3.33 -17.45 -40.41
CA ASN A 264 -2.40 -17.95 -39.39
C ASN A 264 -3.16 -18.30 -38.10
N PRO A 265 -3.55 -19.57 -37.88
CA PRO A 265 -4.23 -19.98 -36.64
C PRO A 265 -3.47 -19.62 -35.36
N LYS A 266 -2.12 -19.62 -35.44
CA LYS A 266 -1.20 -19.24 -34.36
C LYS A 266 -0.82 -17.75 -34.33
N CYS A 267 -1.51 -16.88 -35.08
CA CYS A 267 -1.34 -15.43 -34.98
C CYS A 267 -1.63 -14.95 -33.56
N ASP A 268 -0.88 -13.94 -33.11
CA ASP A 268 -1.19 -13.23 -31.86
C ASP A 268 -2.57 -12.58 -31.95
N ARG A 269 -3.27 -12.61 -30.82
CA ARG A 269 -4.68 -12.26 -30.70
C ARG A 269 -4.87 -10.92 -30.00
N SER A 270 -5.90 -10.21 -30.42
CA SER A 270 -6.47 -9.05 -29.73
C SER A 270 -7.64 -9.52 -28.89
N ILE A 271 -7.55 -9.39 -27.56
CA ILE A 271 -8.58 -9.87 -26.63
C ILE A 271 -9.20 -8.73 -25.83
N VAL A 272 -10.43 -8.94 -25.38
CA VAL A 272 -11.16 -8.08 -24.46
C VAL A 272 -11.33 -8.79 -23.13
N LEU A 273 -10.94 -8.09 -22.05
CA LEU A 273 -11.11 -8.50 -20.67
C LEU A 273 -11.99 -7.48 -19.95
N SER A 274 -13.20 -7.87 -19.54
CA SER A 274 -14.13 -6.97 -18.85
C SER A 274 -14.28 -7.34 -17.37
N GLY A 275 -14.19 -6.36 -16.48
CA GLY A 275 -14.21 -6.58 -15.03
C GLY A 275 -14.23 -5.28 -14.21
N TYR A 276 -14.50 -5.40 -12.91
CA TYR A 276 -14.44 -4.25 -12.00
C TYR A 276 -13.00 -3.83 -11.71
N LEU A 277 -12.76 -2.51 -11.65
CA LEU A 277 -11.48 -1.93 -11.24
C LEU A 277 -11.38 -1.92 -9.70
N ARG A 278 -10.21 -2.30 -9.17
CA ARG A 278 -9.96 -2.55 -7.74
C ARG A 278 -8.57 -2.04 -7.33
N GLY A 279 -8.40 -1.76 -6.04
CA GLY A 279 -7.15 -1.23 -5.51
C GLY A 279 -7.04 0.27 -5.75
N THR A 280 -5.97 0.72 -6.41
CA THR A 280 -5.88 2.10 -6.90
C THR A 280 -6.53 2.26 -8.28
N ASN A 281 -6.61 3.50 -8.76
CA ASN A 281 -7.02 3.81 -10.13
C ASN A 281 -6.01 3.24 -11.14
N PHE A 282 -6.47 2.92 -12.34
CA PHE A 282 -5.62 2.56 -13.49
C PHE A 282 -5.25 3.83 -14.27
N SER A 283 -4.02 3.90 -14.81
CA SER A 283 -3.65 4.96 -15.75
C SER A 283 -4.52 4.90 -17.01
N SER A 284 -4.87 6.06 -17.55
CA SER A 284 -5.68 6.25 -18.77
C SER A 284 -5.03 5.62 -20.02
N GLN A 285 -3.73 5.89 -20.20
CA GLN A 285 -2.95 5.46 -21.36
C GLN A 285 -1.65 4.75 -20.94
N GLY A 286 -1.13 3.88 -21.79
CA GLY A 286 0.18 3.21 -21.62
C GLY A 286 0.31 2.27 -20.42
N GLN A 287 -0.77 1.97 -19.69
CA GLN A 287 -0.73 1.19 -18.46
C GLN A 287 -0.13 -0.20 -18.69
N ARG A 288 1.02 -0.45 -18.07
CA ARG A 288 1.67 -1.77 -18.03
C ARG A 288 0.97 -2.67 -17.01
N ILE A 289 0.71 -3.92 -17.39
CA ILE A 289 0.02 -4.92 -16.58
C ILE A 289 0.76 -6.26 -16.58
N HIS A 290 0.51 -7.08 -15.57
CA HIS A 290 0.85 -8.50 -15.54
C HIS A 290 -0.43 -9.34 -15.40
N ILE A 291 -0.56 -10.37 -16.23
CA ILE A 291 -1.57 -11.42 -16.08
C ILE A 291 -0.84 -12.66 -15.54
N PRO A 292 -1.06 -13.06 -14.27
CA PRO A 292 -0.40 -14.21 -13.67
C PRO A 292 -0.69 -15.49 -14.43
N GLY A 293 0.32 -16.03 -15.12
CA GLY A 293 0.18 -17.23 -15.95
C GLY A 293 0.19 -16.98 -17.45
N LEU A 294 0.18 -15.72 -17.90
CA LEU A 294 0.24 -15.36 -19.31
C LEU A 294 1.49 -14.53 -19.63
N GLY A 295 1.70 -13.39 -18.98
CA GLY A 295 2.84 -12.50 -19.27
C GLY A 295 2.67 -11.06 -18.78
N ASP A 296 3.62 -10.22 -19.16
CA ASP A 296 3.55 -8.76 -19.00
C ASP A 296 3.04 -8.16 -20.32
N TYR A 297 2.07 -7.24 -20.25
CA TYR A 297 1.44 -6.60 -21.42
C TYR A 297 1.31 -5.08 -21.21
N THR A 298 0.98 -4.36 -22.27
CA THR A 298 0.50 -2.98 -22.23
C THR A 298 -0.99 -2.98 -22.56
N VAL A 299 -1.78 -2.15 -21.89
CA VAL A 299 -3.17 -1.92 -22.27
C VAL A 299 -3.21 -1.08 -23.55
N ALA A 300 -3.86 -1.60 -24.60
CA ALA A 300 -3.99 -0.89 -25.88
C ALA A 300 -5.12 0.16 -25.83
N ASN A 301 -6.25 -0.21 -25.21
CA ASN A 301 -7.36 0.70 -24.93
C ASN A 301 -8.08 0.27 -23.63
N MET A 302 -8.60 1.22 -22.86
CA MET A 302 -9.45 0.97 -21.70
C MET A 302 -10.69 1.85 -21.77
N GLU A 303 -11.85 1.24 -21.55
CA GLU A 303 -13.16 1.90 -21.66
C GLU A 303 -13.95 1.66 -20.39
N ALA A 304 -14.44 2.73 -19.76
CA ALA A 304 -15.31 2.64 -18.59
C ALA A 304 -16.76 2.37 -19.03
N LEU A 305 -17.38 1.35 -18.46
CA LEU A 305 -18.73 0.92 -18.77
C LEU A 305 -19.68 1.16 -17.58
N PRO A 306 -21.00 1.32 -17.83
CA PRO A 306 -21.98 1.33 -16.76
C PRO A 306 -21.96 0.02 -15.97
N ASP A 307 -22.19 0.10 -14.65
CA ASP A 307 -22.14 -1.07 -13.77
C ASP A 307 -23.29 -2.06 -14.09
N PRO A 308 -23.02 -3.34 -14.38
CA PRO A 308 -24.07 -4.35 -14.63
C PRO A 308 -24.88 -4.75 -13.36
N CYS A 309 -24.36 -4.47 -12.16
CA CYS A 309 -25.00 -4.66 -10.85
C CYS A 309 -24.94 -3.36 -10.01
N PRO A 310 -25.59 -2.27 -10.46
CA PRO A 310 -25.53 -0.98 -9.79
C PRO A 310 -26.14 -1.09 -8.39
N THR A 311 -25.52 -0.44 -7.39
CA THR A 311 -26.04 -0.52 -6.02
C THR A 311 -27.20 0.46 -5.80
N PRO A 312 -28.27 0.08 -5.08
CA PRO A 312 -29.35 1.01 -4.71
C PRO A 312 -28.94 2.18 -3.79
N ALA A 313 -27.65 2.41 -3.57
CA ALA A 313 -27.12 3.52 -2.81
C ALA A 313 -27.37 4.86 -3.51
N MET A 314 -27.30 4.93 -4.85
CA MET A 314 -27.59 6.14 -5.62
C MET A 314 -29.08 6.50 -5.56
N GLU A 315 -29.96 5.52 -5.77
CA GLU A 315 -31.41 5.65 -5.53
C GLU A 315 -31.72 6.14 -4.11
N GLN A 316 -30.89 5.78 -3.11
CA GLN A 316 -31.01 6.26 -1.73
C GLN A 316 -30.38 7.62 -1.45
N ALA A 317 -29.42 8.08 -2.25
CA ALA A 317 -28.94 9.46 -2.21
C ALA A 317 -30.05 10.37 -2.73
N LEU A 318 -30.61 10.05 -3.90
CA LEU A 318 -31.78 10.72 -4.47
C LEU A 318 -32.99 10.68 -3.52
N ALA A 319 -33.35 9.49 -2.99
CA ALA A 319 -34.50 9.39 -2.08
C ALA A 319 -34.34 10.18 -0.78
N LYS A 320 -33.10 10.32 -0.27
CA LYS A 320 -32.77 11.18 0.88
C LYS A 320 -32.93 12.66 0.55
N ILE A 321 -32.47 13.10 -0.61
CA ILE A 321 -32.65 14.48 -1.10
C ILE A 321 -34.15 14.77 -1.22
N THR A 322 -34.96 13.82 -1.71
CA THR A 322 -36.43 13.93 -1.74
C THR A 322 -37.12 13.62 -0.39
N GLY A 323 -36.41 13.64 0.75
CA GLY A 323 -36.97 13.47 2.10
C GLY A 323 -37.59 12.10 2.45
N LYS A 324 -37.57 11.11 1.55
CA LYS A 324 -38.28 9.83 1.72
C LYS A 324 -37.55 8.90 2.70
N THR A 325 -38.27 8.39 3.70
CA THR A 325 -37.68 7.60 4.80
C THR A 325 -37.07 6.28 4.30
N GLY A 326 -35.74 6.16 4.45
CA GLY A 326 -34.95 5.06 3.88
C GLY A 326 -35.30 3.68 4.43
N ARG A 327 -36.00 2.86 3.62
CA ARG A 327 -36.36 1.47 3.97
C ARG A 327 -35.10 0.60 4.17
N ARG A 328 -35.00 -0.07 5.32
CA ARG A 328 -33.81 -0.87 5.73
C ARG A 328 -33.73 -2.28 5.11
N ARG A 329 -34.76 -2.74 4.38
CA ARG A 329 -34.79 -4.05 3.70
C ARG A 329 -34.37 -3.90 2.25
N LEU A 330 -33.67 -4.91 1.72
CA LEU A 330 -33.37 -5.03 0.28
C LEU A 330 -34.57 -5.68 -0.42
N ASP A 331 -35.14 -5.01 -1.41
CA ASP A 331 -36.29 -5.46 -2.21
C ASP A 331 -35.88 -6.52 -3.24
N GLU A 332 -36.83 -7.18 -3.90
CA GLU A 332 -36.55 -8.31 -4.80
C GLU A 332 -36.02 -7.86 -6.16
N LYS A 333 -36.51 -6.73 -6.70
CA LYS A 333 -35.96 -6.07 -7.91
C LYS A 333 -34.50 -5.61 -7.71
N GLU A 334 -34.09 -5.35 -6.46
CA GLU A 334 -32.71 -4.97 -6.09
C GLU A 334 -31.73 -6.18 -6.03
N LYS A 335 -32.20 -7.43 -6.09
CA LYS A 335 -31.36 -8.64 -5.91
C LYS A 335 -30.71 -9.12 -7.22
N ARG A 336 -30.05 -8.20 -7.94
CA ARG A 336 -29.41 -8.52 -9.23
C ARG A 336 -28.22 -9.49 -9.08
N LEU A 337 -28.01 -10.26 -10.14
CA LEU A 337 -26.95 -11.25 -10.34
C LEU A 337 -26.23 -10.93 -11.67
N TYR A 338 -24.89 -10.92 -11.65
CA TYR A 338 -24.05 -10.84 -12.84
C TYR A 338 -23.02 -11.97 -12.83
N ALA A 339 -23.05 -12.80 -13.87
CA ALA A 339 -22.30 -14.04 -13.96
C ALA A 339 -22.07 -14.46 -15.43
N PRO A 340 -21.37 -13.64 -16.25
CA PRO A 340 -21.36 -13.81 -17.72
C PRO A 340 -20.66 -15.09 -18.22
N MET A 341 -19.81 -15.73 -17.41
CA MET A 341 -19.20 -17.04 -17.70
C MET A 341 -20.03 -18.25 -17.21
N SER A 342 -21.11 -18.03 -16.46
CA SER A 342 -21.98 -19.09 -15.89
C SER A 342 -23.25 -19.31 -16.70
N ASP A 343 -23.97 -20.40 -16.44
CA ASP A 343 -25.35 -20.53 -16.90
C ASP A 343 -26.29 -19.64 -16.07
N ARG A 344 -26.93 -18.65 -16.71
CA ARG A 344 -28.02 -17.87 -16.11
C ARG A 344 -29.35 -18.36 -16.68
N SER A 345 -30.28 -18.73 -15.81
CA SER A 345 -31.60 -19.28 -16.22
C SER A 345 -31.53 -20.53 -17.13
N GLY A 346 -30.41 -21.27 -17.12
CA GLY A 346 -30.15 -22.40 -18.02
C GLY A 346 -29.48 -22.04 -19.35
N LEU A 347 -29.22 -20.75 -19.61
CA LEU A 347 -28.48 -20.25 -20.78
C LEU A 347 -27.03 -19.96 -20.40
N LYS A 348 -26.08 -20.65 -21.03
CA LYS A 348 -24.63 -20.47 -20.88
C LYS A 348 -24.05 -19.86 -22.17
N ILE A 349 -23.23 -18.83 -22.02
CA ILE A 349 -22.46 -18.22 -23.12
C ILE A 349 -21.02 -18.72 -23.04
N ASP A 350 -20.44 -19.11 -24.18
CA ASP A 350 -19.06 -19.62 -24.29
C ASP A 350 -18.42 -19.05 -25.57
N GLY A 351 -17.73 -17.92 -25.46
CA GLY A 351 -17.39 -17.09 -26.62
C GLY A 351 -18.66 -16.56 -27.29
N ASP A 352 -18.80 -16.80 -28.60
CA ASP A 352 -20.00 -16.48 -29.37
C ASP A 352 -21.02 -17.64 -29.42
N ALA A 353 -20.71 -18.80 -28.82
CA ALA A 353 -21.63 -19.94 -28.75
C ALA A 353 -22.57 -19.85 -27.54
N ILE A 354 -23.86 -20.10 -27.75
CA ILE A 354 -24.89 -20.05 -26.70
C ILE A 354 -25.52 -21.43 -26.53
N TRP A 355 -25.39 -21.99 -25.33
CA TRP A 355 -25.94 -23.29 -24.95
C TRP A 355 -27.15 -23.07 -24.03
N ILE A 356 -28.31 -23.63 -24.38
CA ILE A 356 -29.55 -23.49 -23.61
C ILE A 356 -29.96 -24.86 -23.07
N THR A 357 -30.36 -24.92 -21.80
CA THR A 357 -30.75 -26.15 -21.10
C THR A 357 -32.05 -25.96 -20.34
N ARG A 358 -32.89 -27.02 -20.26
CA ARG A 358 -34.19 -26.99 -19.59
C ARG A 358 -34.53 -28.35 -18.99
N GLU A 359 -34.89 -28.40 -17.70
CA GLU A 359 -35.25 -29.66 -17.01
C GLU A 359 -36.51 -30.34 -17.59
N LYS A 360 -37.40 -29.59 -18.26
CA LYS A 360 -38.58 -30.12 -18.97
C LYS A 360 -38.26 -30.68 -20.37
N GLY A 361 -37.00 -30.65 -20.81
CA GLY A 361 -36.61 -30.95 -22.19
C GLY A 361 -36.99 -29.87 -23.21
N PHE A 362 -36.67 -30.14 -24.48
CA PHE A 362 -37.12 -29.38 -25.65
C PHE A 362 -37.95 -30.32 -26.54
N ASN A 363 -39.23 -29.98 -26.76
CA ASN A 363 -40.13 -30.80 -27.58
C ASN A 363 -39.94 -30.62 -29.10
N PHE A 364 -39.03 -29.72 -29.50
CA PHE A 364 -38.85 -29.25 -30.89
C PHE A 364 -37.71 -29.95 -31.65
N ASP A 365 -37.10 -30.98 -31.06
CA ASP A 365 -36.07 -31.77 -31.74
C ASP A 365 -36.69 -32.66 -32.83
N LYS A 366 -36.00 -32.79 -33.97
CA LYS A 366 -36.51 -33.55 -35.13
C LYS A 366 -36.53 -35.07 -34.91
N ASP A 367 -35.65 -35.57 -34.03
CA ASP A 367 -35.41 -37.00 -33.85
C ASP A 367 -36.21 -37.64 -32.69
N THR A 368 -36.95 -36.85 -31.90
CA THR A 368 -37.72 -37.33 -30.74
C THR A 368 -39.10 -37.86 -31.16
N GLN A 369 -39.11 -39.08 -31.72
CA GLN A 369 -40.29 -39.72 -32.32
C GLN A 369 -41.36 -40.18 -31.28
N ASP A 370 -40.97 -40.51 -30.05
CA ASP A 370 -41.86 -41.05 -29.01
C ASP A 370 -42.47 -39.99 -28.06
N ALA A 371 -42.56 -38.72 -28.49
CA ALA A 371 -43.20 -37.65 -27.72
C ALA A 371 -44.66 -37.45 -28.14
N GLU A 372 -45.58 -37.31 -27.18
CA GLU A 372 -47.00 -36.97 -27.40
C GLU A 372 -47.13 -35.49 -27.80
N ARG A 373 -46.87 -35.20 -29.08
CA ARG A 373 -46.85 -33.85 -29.67
C ARG A 373 -48.27 -33.32 -29.87
N GLY A 374 -48.49 -32.05 -29.54
CA GLY A 374 -49.70 -31.33 -29.95
C GLY A 374 -49.60 -30.80 -31.39
N GLU A 375 -50.73 -30.53 -32.04
CA GLU A 375 -50.81 -30.02 -33.43
C GLU A 375 -49.89 -28.81 -33.68
N GLY A 376 -49.81 -27.88 -32.71
CA GLY A 376 -48.90 -26.72 -32.78
C GLY A 376 -47.41 -27.06 -32.61
N GLU A 377 -47.05 -28.12 -31.89
CA GLU A 377 -45.66 -28.60 -31.80
C GLU A 377 -45.24 -29.32 -33.09
N GLU A 378 -46.15 -30.10 -33.68
CA GLU A 378 -45.95 -30.74 -34.98
C GLU A 378 -45.80 -29.70 -36.10
N MET A 379 -46.65 -28.67 -36.12
CA MET A 379 -46.55 -27.54 -37.05
C MET A 379 -45.18 -26.84 -36.96
N ILE A 380 -44.67 -26.58 -35.75
CA ILE A 380 -43.36 -25.95 -35.55
C ILE A 380 -42.22 -26.82 -36.10
N VAL A 381 -42.27 -28.14 -35.90
CA VAL A 381 -41.24 -29.06 -36.45
C VAL A 381 -41.36 -29.21 -37.97
N GLY A 382 -42.57 -29.13 -38.52
CA GLY A 382 -42.82 -29.02 -39.97
C GLY A 382 -42.17 -27.77 -40.57
N LEU A 383 -42.45 -26.59 -40.00
CA LEU A 383 -41.83 -25.31 -40.39
C LEU A 383 -40.30 -25.34 -40.27
N GLN A 384 -39.76 -26.00 -39.24
CA GLN A 384 -38.32 -26.18 -39.06
C GLN A 384 -37.71 -27.14 -40.12
N ALA A 385 -38.50 -27.99 -40.76
CA ALA A 385 -38.07 -28.90 -41.82
C ALA A 385 -38.20 -28.29 -43.23
N GLU A 386 -39.17 -27.40 -43.44
CA GLU A 386 -39.36 -26.70 -44.71
C GLU A 386 -38.19 -25.74 -45.01
N ARG A 387 -37.86 -25.63 -46.31
CA ARG A 387 -36.78 -24.76 -46.83
C ARG A 387 -37.22 -23.85 -47.97
N ARG A 388 -38.53 -23.84 -48.30
CA ARG A 388 -39.11 -22.87 -49.22
C ARG A 388 -39.16 -21.50 -48.54
N LEU A 389 -38.97 -20.43 -49.30
CA LEU A 389 -39.15 -19.09 -48.78
C LEU A 389 -40.66 -18.81 -48.63
N LEU A 390 -41.08 -18.27 -47.49
CA LEU A 390 -42.47 -17.86 -47.29
C LEU A 390 -42.83 -16.80 -48.35
N GLY A 391 -43.83 -17.07 -49.18
CA GLY A 391 -44.21 -16.22 -50.32
C GLY A 391 -43.60 -16.59 -51.68
N GLN A 392 -42.80 -17.66 -51.80
CA GLN A 392 -42.41 -18.19 -53.12
C GLN A 392 -43.60 -18.82 -53.85
N THR A 393 -44.18 -18.07 -54.79
CA THR A 393 -45.27 -18.51 -55.65
C THR A 393 -44.76 -19.25 -56.89
N GLU A 394 -44.81 -20.59 -56.86
CA GLU A 394 -44.52 -21.44 -58.05
C GLU A 394 -45.58 -21.25 -59.17
N ASN A 395 -46.77 -20.76 -58.82
CA ASN A 395 -47.88 -20.43 -59.72
C ASN A 395 -48.06 -18.92 -59.82
N GLY A 396 -48.33 -18.41 -61.02
CA GLY A 396 -48.55 -16.97 -61.24
C GLY A 396 -49.97 -16.54 -60.92
N VAL A 397 -50.17 -15.23 -60.74
CA VAL A 397 -51.51 -14.67 -60.51
C VAL A 397 -52.32 -14.75 -61.81
N GLN A 398 -53.55 -15.25 -61.72
CA GLN A 398 -54.45 -15.44 -62.86
C GLN A 398 -55.54 -14.37 -62.82
N LEU A 399 -55.57 -13.48 -63.81
CA LEU A 399 -56.47 -12.31 -63.81
C LEU A 399 -57.93 -12.65 -64.14
N PHE A 400 -58.17 -13.75 -64.88
CA PHE A 400 -59.50 -14.20 -65.29
C PHE A 400 -59.55 -15.74 -65.29
N GLU A 401 -60.73 -16.31 -65.05
CA GLU A 401 -60.93 -17.76 -65.03
C GLU A 401 -60.61 -18.38 -66.41
N GLY A 402 -59.49 -19.11 -66.49
CA GLY A 402 -58.97 -19.69 -67.73
C GLY A 402 -57.89 -18.87 -68.47
N GLY A 403 -57.50 -17.70 -67.95
CA GLY A 403 -56.39 -16.89 -68.50
C GLY A 403 -55.00 -17.46 -68.21
N GLU A 404 -53.97 -16.93 -68.87
CA GLU A 404 -52.57 -17.29 -68.58
C GLU A 404 -52.12 -16.73 -67.22
N GLN A 405 -51.22 -17.44 -66.53
CA GLN A 405 -50.70 -17.04 -65.21
C GLN A 405 -49.49 -16.11 -65.36
N ILE A 406 -49.59 -14.89 -64.85
CA ILE A 406 -48.48 -13.91 -64.89
C ILE A 406 -47.47 -14.28 -63.79
N LYS A 407 -46.24 -14.60 -64.19
CA LYS A 407 -45.15 -15.02 -63.28
C LYS A 407 -44.04 -13.98 -63.09
N GLU A 408 -43.80 -13.13 -64.08
CA GLU A 408 -42.82 -12.05 -64.03
C GLU A 408 -43.46 -10.79 -64.65
N VAL A 409 -43.10 -9.62 -64.13
CA VAL A 409 -43.41 -8.30 -64.70
C VAL A 409 -42.10 -7.74 -65.23
N ALA A 410 -42.05 -7.36 -66.51
CA ALA A 410 -40.85 -6.79 -67.11
C ALA A 410 -40.61 -5.35 -66.64
N GLU A 411 -39.38 -5.05 -66.23
CA GLU A 411 -38.95 -3.69 -65.83
C GLU A 411 -38.49 -2.89 -67.06
N ASP A 412 -39.40 -2.17 -67.71
CA ASP A 412 -39.07 -1.23 -68.79
C ASP A 412 -38.91 0.23 -68.29
N GLU A 413 -37.68 0.73 -68.40
CA GLU A 413 -37.19 2.13 -68.47
C GLU A 413 -37.76 3.24 -67.53
N ASP A 414 -36.92 3.66 -66.57
CA ASP A 414 -37.10 4.83 -65.70
C ASP A 414 -37.39 6.13 -66.48
N THR A 415 -38.62 6.63 -66.34
CA THR A 415 -39.08 7.93 -66.87
C THR A 415 -39.82 8.76 -65.79
N GLY A 416 -39.36 8.70 -64.53
CA GLY A 416 -40.17 9.03 -63.33
C GLY A 416 -40.17 10.45 -62.72
N ARG A 417 -39.40 11.43 -63.24
CA ARG A 417 -39.35 12.86 -62.80
C ARG A 417 -39.09 13.17 -61.29
N LYS A 418 -37.87 13.63 -61.00
CA LYS A 418 -37.40 14.08 -59.67
C LYS A 418 -38.00 15.42 -59.19
N SER A 419 -39.24 15.44 -58.69
CA SER A 419 -39.71 16.48 -57.74
C SER A 419 -41.05 16.13 -57.07
N GLN A 420 -41.08 16.00 -55.73
CA GLN A 420 -42.33 16.16 -54.98
C GLN A 420 -42.67 17.65 -54.85
N ARG A 421 -43.94 18.02 -55.09
CA ARG A 421 -44.50 19.31 -54.65
C ARG A 421 -45.10 19.11 -53.25
N LYS A 422 -44.76 19.99 -52.31
CA LYS A 422 -45.47 20.07 -51.02
C LYS A 422 -46.95 20.37 -51.26
N ALA A 423 -47.82 19.70 -50.51
CA ALA A 423 -49.25 20.00 -50.53
C ALA A 423 -49.51 21.44 -50.04
N ARG A 424 -50.45 22.14 -50.69
CA ARG A 424 -51.16 23.26 -50.08
C ARG A 424 -52.40 22.69 -49.40
N ILE A 425 -52.55 22.95 -48.11
CA ILE A 425 -53.88 22.97 -47.51
C ILE A 425 -54.54 24.27 -47.98
N ALA A 426 -55.76 24.15 -48.47
CA ALA A 426 -56.69 25.23 -48.76
C ALA A 426 -58.08 24.67 -48.46
N GLU A 427 -58.98 25.47 -47.87
CA GLU A 427 -60.30 24.98 -47.49
C GLU A 427 -61.11 24.50 -48.71
N ARG A 428 -61.97 23.51 -48.47
CA ARG A 428 -63.30 23.52 -49.08
C ARG A 428 -64.30 22.79 -48.18
N ASP A 429 -65.42 23.45 -47.98
CA ASP A 429 -66.52 23.06 -47.12
C ASP A 429 -67.52 22.10 -47.82
N GLU A 430 -68.24 21.37 -46.96
CA GLU A 430 -69.68 21.04 -47.02
C GLU A 430 -70.27 20.09 -48.09
N ASP A 431 -71.18 19.23 -47.57
CA ASP A 431 -72.37 18.58 -48.17
C ASP A 431 -72.20 17.54 -49.30
N GLU A 432 -73.02 16.49 -49.54
CA GLU A 432 -74.34 15.93 -49.08
C GLU A 432 -74.14 14.37 -49.04
N ASP A 433 -74.79 13.47 -48.27
CA ASP A 433 -75.66 13.45 -47.06
C ASP A 433 -75.77 11.94 -46.58
N ASP A 434 -76.80 11.55 -45.81
CA ASP A 434 -77.34 10.19 -45.49
C ASP A 434 -76.75 9.36 -44.29
N GLU A 435 -77.13 9.78 -43.07
CA GLU A 435 -77.40 8.98 -41.85
C GLU A 435 -78.78 8.24 -41.91
N PRO A 436 -79.36 7.62 -40.85
CA PRO A 436 -78.86 7.07 -39.56
C PRO A 436 -79.12 5.53 -39.46
N GLU A 437 -78.84 4.76 -38.40
CA GLU A 437 -79.49 4.59 -37.06
C GLU A 437 -78.75 3.37 -36.38
N ASP A 438 -78.61 3.15 -35.06
CA ASP A 438 -78.88 3.90 -33.81
C ASP A 438 -78.10 3.25 -32.61
N GLU A 439 -78.07 3.89 -31.43
CA GLU A 439 -77.59 3.51 -30.05
C GLU A 439 -76.85 2.15 -29.77
N GLY A 440 -75.80 2.05 -28.93
CA GLY A 440 -75.06 3.07 -28.14
C GLY A 440 -74.20 2.50 -26.96
N PHE A 441 -73.48 3.41 -26.27
CA PHE A 441 -72.86 3.30 -24.90
C PHE A 441 -71.43 2.71 -24.64
N ALA A 442 -70.43 3.61 -24.54
CA ALA A 442 -69.39 3.82 -23.47
C ALA A 442 -68.55 2.64 -22.88
N SER A 443 -67.30 2.77 -22.38
CA SER A 443 -66.29 3.87 -22.19
C SER A 443 -64.96 3.19 -21.73
N GLY A 444 -63.73 3.68 -21.92
CA GLY A 444 -63.19 4.87 -22.64
C GLY A 444 -61.65 4.98 -22.45
N ASP A 445 -60.96 5.57 -23.44
CA ASP A 445 -59.59 6.16 -23.55
C ASP A 445 -58.36 5.41 -22.92
N GLU A 446 -57.30 4.98 -23.64
CA GLU A 446 -56.27 5.68 -24.47
C GLU A 446 -55.20 6.43 -23.63
N ASP A 447 -53.86 6.40 -23.85
CA ASP A 447 -52.94 5.69 -24.79
C ASP A 447 -51.52 5.52 -24.11
N GLN A 448 -50.51 4.73 -24.50
CA GLN A 448 -49.74 4.45 -25.76
C GLN A 448 -48.89 5.62 -26.32
N GLU A 449 -47.73 5.42 -27.00
CA GLU A 449 -46.58 4.50 -26.77
C GLU A 449 -45.29 5.16 -27.37
N PHE A 450 -44.12 4.49 -27.34
CA PHE A 450 -42.74 4.99 -27.57
C PHE A 450 -41.97 4.09 -28.57
N ASP A 451 -40.86 4.46 -29.25
CA ASP A 451 -40.17 5.74 -29.55
C ASP A 451 -38.96 5.44 -30.49
N SER A 452 -38.38 6.43 -31.19
CA SER A 452 -37.10 6.41 -31.96
C SER A 452 -37.01 5.46 -33.19
N GLU A 453 -36.04 5.52 -34.12
CA GLU A 453 -34.75 6.25 -34.34
C GLU A 453 -34.65 6.69 -35.85
N GLU A 454 -33.73 7.46 -36.45
CA GLU A 454 -32.61 8.37 -36.10
C GLU A 454 -32.13 9.14 -37.39
N VAL A 455 -31.09 9.98 -37.27
CA VAL A 455 -30.13 10.51 -38.30
C VAL A 455 -30.45 11.81 -39.07
N PHE A 456 -29.74 12.88 -38.67
CA PHE A 456 -28.92 13.89 -39.44
C PHE A 456 -29.05 14.04 -40.99
N GLN A 457 -28.83 15.19 -41.64
CA GLN A 457 -27.98 16.37 -41.31
C GLN A 457 -28.48 17.72 -41.94
N GLU A 458 -27.72 18.81 -41.71
CA GLU A 458 -28.00 20.25 -41.87
C GLU A 458 -28.17 20.82 -43.30
N SER A 459 -28.87 21.98 -43.43
CA SER A 459 -28.22 23.26 -43.82
C SER A 459 -29.16 24.49 -43.96
N LYS A 460 -28.59 25.68 -43.72
CA LYS A 460 -29.04 27.06 -44.08
C LYS A 460 -30.39 27.60 -43.55
N MET A 461 -30.26 28.36 -42.45
CA MET A 461 -31.23 29.36 -41.95
C MET A 461 -31.28 30.64 -42.82
N GLY A 462 -32.41 31.36 -42.83
CA GLY A 462 -32.51 32.63 -43.58
C GLY A 462 -33.84 33.40 -43.53
N LYS A 463 -34.11 34.12 -42.42
CA LYS A 463 -35.07 35.25 -42.27
C LYS A 463 -36.54 35.05 -42.70
N MET A 464 -37.45 35.09 -41.72
CA MET A 464 -38.57 36.07 -41.75
C MET A 464 -39.30 36.19 -40.41
N PHE A 465 -39.42 37.41 -39.86
CA PHE A 465 -40.63 37.88 -39.19
C PHE A 465 -40.67 39.42 -39.17
N ARG A 466 -41.87 39.98 -39.27
CA ARG A 466 -42.21 41.42 -39.23
C ARG A 466 -43.71 41.53 -38.88
N LYS A 467 -44.16 42.70 -38.42
CA LYS A 467 -45.49 42.99 -37.84
C LYS A 467 -45.75 42.33 -36.47
N SER A 468 -46.58 42.89 -35.58
CA SER A 468 -47.01 44.31 -35.40
C SER A 468 -47.72 44.46 -34.05
N ASN A 469 -47.72 45.68 -33.47
CA ASN A 469 -48.64 46.03 -32.38
C ASN A 469 -50.11 45.84 -32.78
N ASP A 470 -50.95 45.52 -31.80
CA ASP A 470 -52.07 46.40 -31.45
C ASP A 470 -52.34 46.34 -29.93
N LYS A 471 -53.36 47.04 -29.41
CA LYS A 471 -53.50 47.40 -27.99
C LYS A 471 -54.54 46.62 -27.15
N ASP A 472 -54.43 46.89 -25.85
CA ASP A 472 -55.49 47.22 -24.87
C ASP A 472 -56.14 46.13 -23.98
N ALA A 473 -56.38 46.59 -22.74
CA ALA A 473 -57.41 46.21 -21.77
C ALA A 473 -57.28 44.96 -20.85
N THR A 474 -57.27 45.28 -19.55
CA THR A 474 -57.97 44.62 -18.40
C THR A 474 -57.58 43.22 -17.90
N GLU A 475 -57.34 43.16 -16.57
CA GLU A 475 -57.88 42.19 -15.58
C GLU A 475 -57.90 40.68 -15.97
N GLY A 476 -57.14 39.76 -15.34
CA GLY A 476 -56.29 39.82 -14.14
C GLY A 476 -56.92 39.17 -12.92
N ASP A 477 -56.16 38.32 -12.21
CA ASP A 477 -56.31 38.05 -10.77
C ASP A 477 -55.01 37.45 -10.18
N VAL A 478 -54.87 37.49 -8.85
CA VAL A 478 -53.87 36.85 -7.95
C VAL A 478 -52.67 36.12 -8.59
N ALA A 479 -51.40 36.52 -8.42
CA ALA A 479 -50.73 37.10 -7.24
C ALA A 479 -50.90 36.25 -5.96
N PHE A 480 -49.98 35.31 -5.71
CA PHE A 480 -48.81 35.49 -4.83
C PHE A 480 -49.10 35.11 -3.36
N ALA A 481 -48.58 33.95 -2.95
CA ALA A 481 -48.35 33.52 -1.57
C ALA A 481 -47.54 32.21 -1.60
N ASP A 482 -46.48 31.97 -0.84
CA ASP A 482 -45.59 32.83 -0.04
C ASP A 482 -44.19 32.14 -0.10
N SER A 483 -43.05 32.82 -0.12
CA SER A 483 -42.51 33.75 0.89
C SER A 483 -42.32 33.13 2.27
N ASP A 484 -41.20 32.40 2.45
CA ASP A 484 -40.40 32.54 3.67
C ASP A 484 -38.92 32.22 3.32
N SER A 485 -37.87 32.96 3.70
CA SER A 485 -37.65 33.92 4.81
C SER A 485 -37.82 33.27 6.21
N ASP A 486 -37.25 33.75 7.31
CA ASP A 486 -35.94 34.42 7.44
C ASP A 486 -35.18 33.87 8.69
N LEU A 487 -34.03 34.48 9.02
CA LEU A 487 -33.49 34.77 10.36
C LEU A 487 -33.74 33.82 11.55
N GLY A 488 -32.65 33.49 12.25
CA GLY A 488 -32.66 33.06 13.65
C GLY A 488 -31.32 32.47 14.09
N SER A 489 -30.59 33.01 15.07
CA SER A 489 -30.87 34.07 16.06
C SER A 489 -29.53 34.78 16.44
N ILE A 490 -29.46 35.89 17.21
CA ILE A 490 -30.39 36.38 18.24
C ILE A 490 -30.26 37.89 18.57
N SER A 491 -31.42 38.52 18.86
CA SER A 491 -31.68 39.70 19.73
C SER A 491 -30.92 41.04 19.58
N GLY A 492 -31.70 42.10 19.40
CA GLY A 492 -31.37 43.50 19.72
C GLY A 492 -32.55 44.39 19.30
N ALA A 493 -33.45 44.73 20.23
CA ALA A 493 -34.77 45.31 19.93
C ALA A 493 -34.78 46.85 19.90
N GLU A 494 -35.87 47.39 19.35
CA GLU A 494 -36.41 48.76 19.50
C GLU A 494 -35.60 49.91 18.82
N ASP A 495 -36.19 50.90 18.14
CA ASP A 495 -37.56 51.07 17.59
C ASP A 495 -37.58 52.23 16.54
N ASP A 496 -38.62 52.22 15.70
CA ASP A 496 -39.40 53.34 15.09
C ASP A 496 -38.82 54.49 14.22
N GLU A 497 -39.66 54.82 13.21
CA GLU A 497 -40.03 56.14 12.62
C GLU A 497 -38.92 57.01 11.96
N GLU A 498 -38.98 57.28 10.65
CA GLU A 498 -39.91 58.14 9.88
C GLU A 498 -39.68 59.65 10.09
N GLU A 499 -39.29 60.36 9.03
CA GLU A 499 -40.04 61.51 8.48
C GLU A 499 -39.53 61.85 7.06
N GLU A 500 -40.43 62.34 6.19
CA GLU A 500 -40.18 62.78 4.82
C GLU A 500 -40.06 64.32 4.78
N GLU A 501 -39.33 64.89 3.82
CA GLU A 501 -39.68 66.21 3.27
C GLU A 501 -39.14 66.37 1.82
N GLU A 502 -39.78 67.23 1.03
CA GLU A 502 -39.84 67.16 -0.44
C GLU A 502 -39.01 68.23 -1.18
N GLU A 503 -38.78 67.99 -2.49
CA GLU A 503 -38.47 68.97 -3.56
C GLU A 503 -37.12 69.75 -3.48
N GLU A 504 -36.55 70.30 -4.57
CA GLU A 504 -37.08 70.61 -5.92
C GLU A 504 -36.00 70.49 -7.04
N ASP A 505 -36.43 70.15 -8.25
CA ASP A 505 -35.90 70.47 -9.61
C ASP A 505 -34.44 70.18 -10.09
N TYR A 506 -34.37 69.19 -11.01
CA TYR A 506 -33.63 69.08 -12.29
C TYR A 506 -32.16 69.54 -12.48
N ASP A 507 -31.40 68.65 -13.15
CA ASP A 507 -30.96 68.93 -14.53
C ASP A 507 -31.14 67.68 -15.43
N SER A 508 -31.16 67.83 -16.76
CA SER A 508 -31.77 66.85 -17.68
C SER A 508 -30.80 66.25 -18.72
N ASP A 509 -30.39 64.98 -18.53
CA ASP A 509 -29.67 64.22 -19.59
C ASP A 509 -29.73 62.66 -19.51
N GLU A 510 -30.21 62.03 -18.42
CA GLU A 510 -30.07 60.55 -18.24
C GLU A 510 -31.01 59.67 -19.08
N GLU A 511 -32.17 60.15 -19.57
CA GLU A 511 -33.10 59.32 -20.36
C GLU A 511 -32.47 58.77 -21.66
N ALA A 512 -31.43 59.43 -22.18
CA ALA A 512 -30.68 58.99 -23.35
C ALA A 512 -29.81 57.73 -23.12
N ALA A 513 -29.56 57.34 -21.87
CA ALA A 513 -28.78 56.14 -21.52
C ALA A 513 -29.64 54.86 -21.51
N ALA A 514 -30.84 54.94 -20.92
CA ALA A 514 -31.70 53.77 -20.65
C ALA A 514 -32.18 53.02 -21.91
N MET A 515 -32.27 53.70 -23.06
CA MET A 515 -32.69 53.07 -24.33
C MET A 515 -31.58 52.28 -25.06
N ARG A 516 -30.29 52.56 -24.78
CA ARG A 516 -29.17 52.09 -25.62
C ARG A 516 -28.66 50.68 -25.35
N TRP A 517 -29.11 50.01 -24.29
CA TRP A 517 -28.57 48.68 -23.93
C TRP A 517 -29.06 47.53 -24.84
N LYS A 518 -30.23 47.68 -25.47
CA LYS A 518 -30.79 46.68 -26.39
C LYS A 518 -30.26 46.81 -27.82
N ASP A 519 -30.07 48.03 -28.33
CA ASP A 519 -29.66 48.28 -29.73
C ASP A 519 -28.28 47.71 -30.09
N ASN A 520 -27.42 47.49 -29.09
CA ASN A 520 -26.13 46.81 -29.26
C ASN A 520 -26.09 45.42 -28.60
N ILE A 521 -27.22 44.77 -28.29
CA ILE A 521 -27.19 43.46 -27.62
C ILE A 521 -26.73 42.34 -28.58
N GLN A 522 -27.11 42.37 -29.85
CA GLN A 522 -26.63 41.41 -30.85
C GLN A 522 -25.17 41.66 -31.27
N SER A 523 -24.72 42.92 -31.29
CA SER A 523 -23.33 43.27 -31.60
C SER A 523 -22.39 43.03 -30.41
N LYS A 524 -22.83 43.30 -29.18
CA LYS A 524 -22.14 42.84 -27.96
C LYS A 524 -22.11 41.32 -27.88
N ALA A 525 -23.20 40.63 -28.21
CA ALA A 525 -23.19 39.17 -28.29
C ALA A 525 -22.18 38.68 -29.34
N MET A 526 -22.21 39.19 -30.58
CA MET A 526 -21.20 38.87 -31.60
C MET A 526 -19.77 39.13 -31.13
N LYS A 527 -19.50 40.25 -30.43
CA LYS A 527 -18.16 40.55 -29.87
C LYS A 527 -17.78 39.67 -28.66
N MET A 528 -18.75 39.22 -27.86
CA MET A 528 -18.58 38.30 -26.71
C MET A 528 -18.41 36.84 -27.13
N TYR A 529 -19.05 36.41 -28.21
CA TYR A 529 -18.94 35.06 -28.79
C TYR A 529 -17.78 34.95 -29.81
N GLY A 530 -17.42 36.07 -30.46
CA GLY A 530 -16.31 36.13 -31.42
C GLY A 530 -14.94 36.14 -30.76
N ARG A 531 -14.75 36.92 -29.68
CA ARG A 531 -13.52 36.84 -28.88
C ARG A 531 -13.45 35.51 -28.14
N ARG A 532 -12.45 34.68 -28.47
CA ARG A 532 -12.04 33.55 -27.61
C ARG A 532 -11.69 34.08 -26.22
N ARG A 533 -11.94 33.25 -25.20
CA ARG A 533 -11.59 33.58 -23.80
C ARG A 533 -10.08 33.45 -23.59
N THR A 534 -9.37 34.54 -23.84
CA THR A 534 -7.95 34.71 -23.45
C THR A 534 -7.74 34.24 -22.01
N TYR A 535 -6.66 33.50 -21.75
CA TYR A 535 -6.30 33.00 -20.43
C TYR A 535 -7.29 31.99 -19.78
N HIS A 536 -8.18 31.34 -20.54
CA HIS A 536 -9.08 30.33 -19.96
C HIS A 536 -8.35 29.05 -19.53
N THR A 537 -8.52 28.62 -18.28
CA THR A 537 -7.85 27.46 -17.68
C THR A 537 -8.22 26.13 -18.34
N GLY A 538 -9.47 25.97 -18.78
CA GLY A 538 -9.94 24.76 -19.48
C GLY A 538 -9.28 24.56 -20.85
N ASP A 539 -8.98 25.66 -21.55
CA ASP A 539 -8.28 25.63 -22.85
C ASP A 539 -6.77 25.42 -22.67
N LEU A 540 -6.15 26.01 -21.65
CA LEU A 540 -4.74 25.74 -21.30
C LEU A 540 -4.50 24.24 -21.08
N ALA A 541 -5.36 23.61 -20.27
CA ALA A 541 -5.29 22.18 -19.99
C ALA A 541 -5.50 21.30 -21.24
N ARG A 542 -6.08 21.84 -22.32
CA ARG A 542 -6.16 21.18 -23.62
C ARG A 542 -4.87 21.35 -24.42
N PHE A 543 -4.37 22.58 -24.57
CA PHE A 543 -3.19 22.86 -25.40
C PHE A 543 -1.90 22.23 -24.84
N ILE A 544 -1.75 22.12 -23.52
CA ILE A 544 -0.58 21.47 -22.87
C ILE A 544 -0.39 19.99 -23.30
N TYR A 545 -1.45 19.29 -23.71
CA TYR A 545 -1.40 17.88 -24.10
C TYR A 545 -1.73 17.65 -25.58
N ASP A 546 -1.66 18.70 -26.41
CA ASP A 546 -1.91 18.61 -27.85
C ASP A 546 -0.58 18.50 -28.61
N GLU A 547 -0.17 17.25 -28.91
CA GLU A 547 1.09 16.93 -29.63
C GLU A 547 1.18 17.54 -31.05
N SER A 548 0.16 18.25 -31.52
CA SER A 548 0.15 18.97 -32.80
C SER A 548 0.55 20.46 -32.73
N LEU A 549 0.77 21.00 -31.54
CA LEU A 549 1.19 22.39 -31.28
C LEU A 549 2.57 22.43 -30.61
N SER A 550 3.38 23.45 -30.92
CA SER A 550 4.56 23.75 -30.09
C SER A 550 4.14 24.37 -28.75
N PRO A 551 4.97 24.31 -27.70
CA PRO A 551 4.73 25.04 -26.46
C PRO A 551 4.57 26.56 -26.66
N ALA A 552 5.30 27.13 -27.61
CA ALA A 552 5.20 28.55 -28.00
C ALA A 552 3.84 28.87 -28.64
N ASP A 553 3.40 28.07 -29.63
CA ASP A 553 2.11 28.27 -30.32
C ASP A 553 0.92 28.02 -29.36
N ALA A 554 1.02 26.99 -28.52
CA ALA A 554 0.06 26.73 -27.45
C ALA A 554 -0.08 27.94 -26.50
N LEU A 555 1.03 28.64 -26.23
CA LEU A 555 1.04 29.84 -25.39
C LEU A 555 0.48 31.08 -26.13
N LYS A 556 0.87 31.33 -27.40
CA LYS A 556 0.28 32.38 -28.25
C LYS A 556 -1.25 32.24 -28.32
N ARG A 557 -1.71 31.02 -28.61
CA ARG A 557 -3.12 30.63 -28.79
C ARG A 557 -3.95 30.69 -27.52
N TRP A 558 -3.32 30.47 -26.37
CA TRP A 558 -3.94 30.64 -25.06
C TRP A 558 -4.03 32.11 -24.61
N ARG A 559 -3.00 32.91 -24.92
CA ARG A 559 -2.99 34.36 -24.69
C ARG A 559 -3.98 35.09 -25.62
N GLY A 560 -4.20 34.56 -26.82
CA GLY A 560 -5.05 35.14 -27.85
C GLY A 560 -4.29 36.08 -28.80
N THR A 561 -2.98 35.89 -28.96
CA THR A 561 -2.12 36.69 -29.87
C THR A 561 -1.98 36.06 -31.27
N ASP A 562 -2.79 35.03 -31.60
CA ASP A 562 -2.84 34.41 -32.93
C ASP A 562 -3.46 35.33 -34.02
N GLU A 563 -4.06 36.47 -33.65
CA GLU A 563 -4.83 37.33 -34.56
C GLU A 563 -4.00 38.47 -35.22
N ASP A 564 -2.73 38.65 -34.84
CA ASP A 564 -1.89 39.79 -35.24
C ASP A 564 -0.66 39.44 -36.12
N GLU A 565 -0.43 38.16 -36.48
CA GLU A 565 0.70 37.71 -37.33
C GLU A 565 0.27 37.26 -38.76
N GLU A 566 -0.86 37.75 -39.27
CA GLU A 566 -1.09 37.84 -40.74
C GLU A 566 -0.47 39.14 -41.29
N GLU A 567 0.87 39.27 -41.20
CA GLU A 567 1.59 40.27 -42.00
C GLU A 567 1.47 39.90 -43.49
N GLU A 568 0.94 40.80 -44.32
CA GLU A 568 0.88 40.61 -45.77
C GLU A 568 2.30 40.47 -46.35
N GLU A 569 2.50 39.59 -47.35
CA GLU A 569 3.78 39.45 -48.06
C GLU A 569 4.08 40.70 -48.91
N ASP A 570 4.55 41.78 -48.29
CA ASP A 570 4.87 43.04 -48.95
C ASP A 570 6.27 42.98 -49.59
N ILE A 571 6.32 42.48 -50.82
CA ILE A 571 7.53 42.03 -51.55
C ILE A 571 8.39 43.20 -52.11
N GLU A 572 8.31 44.41 -51.54
CA GLU A 572 9.00 45.62 -52.06
C GLU A 572 9.99 46.26 -51.07
N ALA A 573 10.97 45.48 -50.58
CA ALA A 573 12.12 45.99 -49.79
C ALA A 573 13.50 45.31 -50.05
N ASP A 574 13.65 44.48 -51.08
CA ASP A 574 14.90 43.75 -51.40
C ASP A 574 15.93 44.58 -52.21
N GLU A 575 16.54 45.61 -51.61
CA GLU A 575 17.82 46.20 -52.09
C GLU A 575 18.74 46.66 -50.93
N ASP A 576 19.50 45.73 -50.33
CA ASP A 576 20.92 45.93 -49.94
C ASP A 576 21.60 44.61 -49.50
N ASP A 577 22.71 44.23 -50.16
CA ASP A 577 23.46 42.99 -49.91
C ASP A 577 24.40 43.09 -48.69
N ASP A 578 24.01 42.62 -47.49
CA ASP A 578 25.00 42.21 -46.44
C ASP A 578 24.51 41.29 -45.27
N ASP A 579 23.21 40.95 -45.14
CA ASP A 579 22.66 40.36 -43.90
C ASP A 579 22.61 38.81 -43.83
N PHE A 580 23.61 38.13 -44.41
CA PHE A 580 23.68 36.66 -44.55
C PHE A 580 23.85 35.85 -43.22
N PHE A 581 23.78 36.50 -42.05
CA PHE A 581 24.15 35.88 -40.76
C PHE A 581 23.14 36.02 -39.61
N LYS A 582 21.89 36.41 -39.89
CA LYS A 582 20.79 36.16 -38.94
C LYS A 582 20.49 34.66 -38.87
N LYS A 583 20.38 34.13 -37.64
CA LYS A 583 19.79 32.80 -37.41
C LYS A 583 18.31 32.83 -37.79
N THR A 584 17.76 31.67 -38.14
CA THR A 584 16.31 31.49 -38.20
C THR A 584 15.68 31.69 -36.82
N LYS A 585 14.48 32.29 -36.75
CA LYS A 585 13.74 32.49 -35.47
C LYS A 585 13.65 31.18 -34.66
N GLN A 586 13.33 30.08 -35.34
CA GLN A 586 13.34 28.71 -34.81
C GLN A 586 14.60 28.37 -33.99
N GLU A 587 15.78 28.78 -34.45
CA GLU A 587 17.01 28.37 -33.77
C GLU A 587 17.12 29.01 -32.37
N ASP A 588 16.61 30.23 -32.17
CA ASP A 588 16.64 30.90 -30.87
C ASP A 588 15.37 30.61 -30.03
N GLU A 589 14.26 30.19 -30.66
CA GLU A 589 13.12 29.52 -29.99
C GLU A 589 13.56 28.18 -29.35
N ASP A 590 14.25 27.31 -30.11
CA ASP A 590 14.89 26.07 -29.62
C ASP A 590 15.80 26.30 -28.39
N LYS A 591 16.44 27.47 -28.30
CA LYS A 591 17.35 27.84 -27.18
C LYS A 591 16.62 28.39 -25.96
N ALA A 592 15.36 28.80 -26.09
CA ALA A 592 14.53 29.28 -25.00
C ALA A 592 13.82 28.11 -24.29
N GLU A 593 13.35 27.11 -25.03
CA GLU A 593 12.60 25.97 -24.47
C GLU A 593 13.41 25.10 -23.49
N ASP A 594 14.73 24.96 -23.71
CA ASP A 594 15.60 24.05 -22.94
C ASP A 594 16.24 24.71 -21.68
N ARG A 595 15.78 25.92 -21.29
CA ARG A 595 16.32 26.67 -20.14
C ARG A 595 15.51 26.50 -18.85
N LEU A 596 16.19 26.09 -17.77
CA LEU A 596 15.60 25.95 -16.43
C LEU A 596 15.42 27.28 -15.67
N ILE A 597 15.91 28.39 -16.23
CA ILE A 597 15.79 29.75 -15.72
C ILE A 597 15.33 30.60 -16.90
N PRO A 598 14.16 31.27 -16.83
CA PRO A 598 13.76 32.23 -17.86
C PRO A 598 14.76 33.38 -17.91
N ASP A 599 15.18 33.76 -19.11
CA ASP A 599 15.75 35.09 -19.33
C ASP A 599 14.63 36.14 -19.16
N TYR A 600 14.97 37.30 -18.61
CA TYR A 600 14.03 38.38 -18.32
C TYR A 600 14.58 39.70 -18.85
N ASP A 601 13.75 40.42 -19.61
CA ASP A 601 14.09 41.73 -20.15
C ASP A 601 14.01 42.79 -19.04
N TYR A 602 15.18 43.10 -18.47
CA TYR A 602 15.31 44.02 -17.34
C TYR A 602 14.86 45.45 -17.66
N GLU A 603 14.94 45.88 -18.92
CA GLU A 603 14.54 47.22 -19.36
C GLU A 603 13.01 47.36 -19.38
N ASP A 604 12.28 46.40 -19.96
CA ASP A 604 10.82 46.32 -19.93
C ASP A 604 10.27 46.16 -18.51
N LEU A 605 10.96 45.36 -17.67
CA LEU A 605 10.61 45.24 -16.25
C LEU A 605 10.86 46.56 -15.49
N ALA A 606 11.97 47.26 -15.76
CA ALA A 606 12.25 48.55 -15.13
C ALA A 606 11.21 49.60 -15.52
N ALA A 607 10.81 49.67 -16.80
CA ALA A 607 9.74 50.54 -17.25
C ALA A 607 8.40 50.20 -16.57
N LYS A 608 8.01 48.93 -16.59
CA LYS A 608 6.74 48.45 -16.01
C LYS A 608 6.64 48.63 -14.48
N TRP A 609 7.76 48.62 -13.76
CA TRP A 609 7.80 48.86 -12.31
C TRP A 609 8.21 50.28 -11.93
N ALA A 610 8.43 51.18 -12.88
CA ALA A 610 8.51 52.63 -12.64
C ALA A 610 7.11 53.27 -12.50
N ASP A 611 6.09 52.68 -13.12
CA ASP A 611 4.69 53.14 -13.00
C ASP A 611 4.18 53.00 -11.55
N GLU A 612 3.99 54.13 -10.87
CA GLU A 612 3.52 54.17 -9.47
C GLU A 612 2.17 53.46 -9.28
N ALA A 613 1.24 53.57 -10.23
CA ALA A 613 -0.05 52.87 -10.18
C ALA A 613 0.10 51.33 -10.20
N ASN A 614 1.13 50.81 -10.87
CA ASN A 614 1.44 49.38 -10.86
C ASN A 614 2.20 48.98 -9.59
N LEU A 615 3.04 49.88 -9.04
CA LEU A 615 3.61 49.72 -7.71
C LEU A 615 2.53 49.73 -6.62
N ASP A 616 1.45 50.51 -6.72
CA ASP A 616 0.32 50.49 -5.79
C ASP A 616 -0.54 49.23 -5.91
N ALA A 617 -0.78 48.75 -7.13
CA ALA A 617 -1.39 47.44 -7.35
C ALA A 617 -0.54 46.31 -6.75
N LEU A 618 0.80 46.41 -6.80
CA LEU A 618 1.72 45.47 -6.17
C LEU A 618 1.76 45.64 -4.64
N ARG A 619 1.80 46.88 -4.13
CA ARG A 619 1.81 47.23 -2.70
C ARG A 619 0.67 46.52 -1.97
N ARG A 620 -0.53 46.44 -2.55
CA ARG A 620 -1.70 45.69 -2.00
C ARG A 620 -1.44 44.20 -1.68
N ARG A 621 -0.33 43.60 -2.13
CA ARG A 621 0.11 42.23 -1.76
C ARG A 621 1.09 42.18 -0.58
N PHE A 622 1.55 43.33 -0.08
CA PHE A 622 2.39 43.47 1.10
C PHE A 622 1.57 43.97 2.29
N THR A 623 1.90 43.49 3.49
CA THR A 623 1.25 43.86 4.76
C THR A 623 1.40 45.35 5.13
N THR A 624 2.23 46.09 4.40
CA THR A 624 2.48 47.52 4.58
C THR A 624 1.44 48.43 3.92
N ALA A 625 0.62 47.94 2.98
CA ALA A 625 -0.14 48.79 2.07
C ALA A 625 -1.57 49.17 2.51
N VAL A 626 -2.05 48.67 3.66
CA VAL A 626 -3.28 49.19 4.30
C VAL A 626 -3.05 50.59 4.89
N ARG A 627 -1.79 51.07 4.90
CA ARG A 627 -1.36 52.35 5.49
C ARG A 627 -1.49 53.56 4.53
N GLY A 628 -2.19 53.40 3.40
CA GLY A 628 -2.04 54.26 2.21
C GLY A 628 -3.22 55.15 1.81
N GLU A 629 -4.31 55.20 2.56
CA GLU A 629 -5.44 56.13 2.31
C GLU A 629 -5.82 56.84 3.63
N GLY A 630 -5.59 58.16 3.71
CA GLY A 630 -6.03 58.99 4.84
C GLY A 630 -4.96 59.72 5.67
N ALA A 631 -3.87 60.20 5.05
CA ALA A 631 -2.95 61.16 5.66
C ALA A 631 -2.20 61.98 4.59
N GLU A 632 -2.68 63.20 4.31
CA GLU A 632 -1.96 64.20 3.50
C GLU A 632 -1.30 65.25 4.41
N ASP A 633 -0.30 65.95 3.87
CA ASP A 633 0.41 67.14 4.40
C ASP A 633 1.06 67.07 5.79
N SER A 634 2.35 66.70 5.79
CA SER A 634 3.36 67.38 6.61
C SER A 634 4.74 67.29 5.93
N GLU A 635 5.23 68.41 5.40
CA GLU A 635 6.54 68.48 4.72
C GLU A 635 7.75 68.34 5.67
N GLY A 636 8.85 67.80 5.11
CA GLY A 636 10.21 68.15 5.50
C GLY A 636 10.94 67.21 6.47
N PHE A 637 11.80 66.34 5.93
CA PHE A 637 13.26 66.55 5.99
C PHE A 637 13.99 65.60 5.01
N ASP A 638 15.11 66.07 4.45
CA ASP A 638 15.89 65.37 3.42
C ASP A 638 17.07 64.53 3.96
N GLU A 639 17.55 63.64 3.08
CA GLU A 639 18.90 63.06 2.96
C GLU A 639 19.48 62.16 4.09
N ASP A 640 20.00 61.01 3.63
CA ASP A 640 21.09 60.17 4.18
C ASP A 640 20.92 59.55 5.59
N ASP A 641 21.31 58.29 5.83
CA ASP A 641 22.68 57.80 5.60
C ASP A 641 22.81 56.27 5.36
N GLU A 642 24.04 55.86 5.06
CA GLU A 642 24.48 54.59 4.49
C GLU A 642 24.37 53.34 5.41
N PHE A 643 24.30 52.18 4.75
CA PHE A 643 24.37 50.82 5.28
C PHE A 643 25.64 50.51 6.12
N ASP A 644 25.46 50.00 7.35
CA ASP A 644 26.17 48.81 7.87
C ASP A 644 25.37 48.21 9.07
N GLY A 645 25.75 47.03 9.56
CA GLY A 645 25.00 46.29 10.61
C GLY A 645 25.82 45.86 11.84
N ILE A 646 25.45 44.68 12.38
CA ILE A 646 26.14 43.91 13.44
C ILE A 646 25.83 44.31 14.92
N ASP A 647 24.77 43.66 15.44
CA ASP A 647 24.83 42.68 16.57
C ASP A 647 24.78 43.12 18.05
N ASP A 648 24.32 42.18 18.89
CA ASP A 648 24.31 42.08 20.37
C ASP A 648 23.73 43.21 21.25
N GLY A 649 22.72 42.88 22.09
CA GLY A 649 22.28 43.74 23.21
C GLY A 649 20.93 43.41 23.85
N ASP A 650 20.89 42.48 24.83
CA ASP A 650 19.76 42.35 25.78
C ASP A 650 19.65 43.57 26.73
N ASP A 651 18.45 43.96 27.17
CA ASP A 651 17.93 43.74 28.55
C ASP A 651 16.53 44.41 28.76
N GLU A 652 15.85 44.06 29.86
CA GLU A 652 14.49 44.49 30.21
C GLU A 652 14.40 45.95 30.71
N GLY A 653 13.31 46.66 30.38
CA GLY A 653 13.08 48.06 30.79
C GLY A 653 11.60 48.39 31.05
N ASP A 654 11.14 48.24 32.29
CA ASP A 654 9.74 48.48 32.70
C ASP A 654 9.26 49.92 32.43
N GLY A 655 8.24 50.06 31.58
CA GLY A 655 7.46 51.29 31.42
C GLY A 655 6.51 51.49 32.60
N VAL A 656 6.83 52.43 33.49
CA VAL A 656 6.09 52.71 34.74
C VAL A 656 4.61 52.99 34.48
N PHE A 657 3.73 52.19 35.10
CA PHE A 657 2.30 52.44 35.15
C PHE A 657 2.00 53.48 36.24
N GLU A 658 1.52 54.66 35.87
CA GLU A 658 1.08 55.70 36.82
C GLU A 658 -0.43 55.54 37.10
N ASP A 659 -0.75 55.18 38.34
CA ASP A 659 -2.06 54.66 38.76
C ASP A 659 -3.02 55.81 39.12
N LEU A 660 -3.72 56.34 38.11
CA LEU A 660 -4.39 57.64 38.13
C LEU A 660 -5.90 57.58 38.47
N GLU A 661 -6.27 56.90 39.57
CA GLU A 661 -7.66 56.91 40.06
C GLU A 661 -7.76 56.84 41.60
N ALA A 662 -7.53 57.98 42.28
CA ALA A 662 -7.64 58.07 43.74
C ALA A 662 -8.14 59.43 44.29
N THR A 663 -9.43 59.46 44.64
CA THR A 663 -10.11 60.37 45.59
C THR A 663 -10.24 61.88 45.28
N GLU A 664 -11.49 62.33 45.32
CA GLU A 664 -11.92 63.73 45.41
C GLU A 664 -11.60 64.34 46.79
N ASP A 665 -11.32 65.64 46.89
CA ASP A 665 -12.14 66.52 47.74
C ASP A 665 -12.00 68.05 47.46
N GLN A 666 -13.14 68.73 47.61
CA GLN A 666 -13.44 70.18 47.69
C GLN A 666 -12.34 71.28 47.63
N GLY A 667 -12.48 72.20 46.65
CA GLY A 667 -12.97 73.56 46.96
C GLY A 667 -12.12 74.82 46.62
N GLY A 668 -12.62 75.69 45.72
CA GLY A 668 -12.54 77.16 45.94
C GLY A 668 -12.16 78.13 44.80
N VAL A 669 -13.16 78.56 44.01
CA VAL A 669 -13.25 79.87 43.28
C VAL A 669 -12.47 80.06 41.94
N LYS A 670 -13.16 80.70 40.98
CA LYS A 670 -12.84 80.96 39.56
C LYS A 670 -12.45 82.44 39.31
N PRO A 671 -12.32 82.95 38.05
CA PRO A 671 -11.97 82.34 36.74
C PRO A 671 -10.60 82.92 36.27
N GLU A 672 -10.15 83.13 35.02
CA GLU A 672 -10.58 83.05 33.58
C GLU A 672 -9.34 82.51 32.80
N ASP A 673 -9.31 82.05 31.54
CA ASP A 673 -10.24 82.00 30.38
C ASP A 673 -10.79 80.56 30.10
N ALA A 674 -11.56 80.37 29.02
CA ALA A 674 -12.23 79.11 28.67
C ALA A 674 -11.61 78.35 27.47
N PRO A 675 -11.46 77.02 27.52
CA PRO A 675 -11.20 76.18 26.35
C PRO A 675 -12.49 75.95 25.53
N GLN A 676 -12.35 75.78 24.21
CA GLN A 676 -13.46 75.49 23.31
C GLN A 676 -13.91 74.02 23.41
N GLN A 677 -15.19 73.76 23.13
CA GLN A 677 -15.76 72.42 23.14
C GLN A 677 -15.45 71.70 21.81
N GLN A 678 -14.82 70.53 21.89
CA GLN A 678 -14.76 69.59 20.78
C GLN A 678 -16.14 68.95 20.56
N THR A 679 -16.48 68.72 19.30
CA THR A 679 -17.79 68.19 18.87
C THR A 679 -17.87 66.67 19.02
N ALA A 680 -19.10 66.15 19.17
CA ALA A 680 -19.32 64.73 19.39
C ALA A 680 -18.79 63.86 18.24
N ASP A 681 -18.83 64.40 17.02
CA ASP A 681 -18.39 63.76 15.78
C ASP A 681 -16.87 63.57 15.72
N GLU A 682 -16.08 64.48 16.32
CA GLU A 682 -14.63 64.33 16.43
C GLU A 682 -14.27 63.15 17.34
N ILE A 683 -14.99 63.00 18.46
CA ILE A 683 -14.81 61.90 19.41
C ILE A 683 -15.33 60.57 18.81
N ALA A 684 -16.37 60.61 17.97
CA ALA A 684 -16.83 59.45 17.20
C ALA A 684 -15.77 59.02 16.17
N ALA A 685 -15.26 59.96 15.36
CA ALA A 685 -14.19 59.73 14.39
C ALA A 685 -12.91 59.20 15.06
N GLU A 686 -12.53 59.71 16.24
CA GLU A 686 -11.37 59.19 16.98
C GLU A 686 -11.61 57.77 17.52
N ARG A 687 -12.83 57.44 17.96
CA ARG A 687 -13.20 56.07 18.35
C ARG A 687 -13.15 55.12 17.16
N ASP A 688 -13.64 55.52 16.00
CA ASP A 688 -13.63 54.70 14.78
C ASP A 688 -12.22 54.56 14.21
N ALA A 689 -11.38 55.60 14.27
CA ALA A 689 -9.96 55.51 13.94
C ALA A 689 -9.24 54.54 14.89
N ASN A 690 -9.53 54.59 16.19
CA ASN A 690 -8.99 53.65 17.18
C ASN A 690 -9.56 52.23 17.05
N ALA A 691 -10.80 52.06 16.58
CA ALA A 691 -11.39 50.77 16.26
C ALA A 691 -10.76 50.16 15.01
N LYS A 692 -10.58 50.95 13.94
CA LYS A 692 -9.83 50.57 12.73
C LYS A 692 -8.39 50.19 13.06
N ARG A 693 -7.67 51.00 13.85
CA ARG A 693 -6.32 50.64 14.35
C ARG A 693 -6.29 49.35 15.15
N LYS A 694 -7.30 49.08 16.01
CA LYS A 694 -7.39 47.80 16.74
C LYS A 694 -7.72 46.61 15.83
N ALA A 695 -8.53 46.81 14.79
CA ALA A 695 -8.79 45.80 13.77
C ALA A 695 -7.55 45.51 12.92
N GLU A 696 -6.81 46.54 12.51
CA GLU A 696 -5.54 46.43 11.77
C GLU A 696 -4.46 45.74 12.62
N LEU A 697 -4.29 46.14 13.89
CA LEU A 697 -3.38 45.47 14.83
C LEU A 697 -3.76 44.00 15.05
N LYS A 698 -5.06 43.68 15.09
CA LYS A 698 -5.54 42.30 15.16
C LYS A 698 -5.21 41.53 13.87
N GLN A 699 -5.44 42.10 12.70
CA GLN A 699 -5.10 41.48 11.41
C GLN A 699 -3.59 41.27 11.25
N ARG A 700 -2.76 42.26 11.63
CA ARG A 700 -1.29 42.11 11.71
C ARG A 700 -0.92 40.95 12.63
N PHE A 701 -1.49 40.86 13.82
CA PHE A 701 -1.23 39.76 14.75
C PHE A 701 -1.71 38.40 14.21
N GLU A 702 -2.84 38.34 13.51
CA GLU A 702 -3.36 37.14 12.85
C GLU A 702 -2.58 36.76 11.57
N GLU A 703 -1.78 37.67 10.99
CA GLU A 703 -0.92 37.43 9.83
C GLU A 703 0.55 37.13 10.23
N GLU A 704 1.10 37.81 11.23
CA GLU A 704 2.39 37.50 11.84
C GLU A 704 2.35 36.15 12.58
N ASP A 705 1.26 35.88 13.33
CA ASP A 705 1.01 34.61 14.01
C ASP A 705 0.02 33.72 13.20
N ARG A 706 0.07 33.81 11.86
CA ARG A 706 -0.73 33.02 10.89
C ARG A 706 -0.61 31.51 11.10
N GLU A 707 0.57 31.04 11.50
CA GLU A 707 0.76 29.65 11.95
C GLU A 707 0.37 29.43 13.42
N GLY A 708 0.41 30.44 14.28
CA GLY A 708 0.21 30.29 15.73
C GLY A 708 -1.21 29.93 16.11
N PHE A 709 -2.22 30.73 15.74
CA PHE A 709 -3.62 30.45 16.09
C PHE A 709 -4.12 29.08 15.59
N LEU A 710 -3.57 28.59 14.48
CA LEU A 710 -3.86 27.29 13.87
C LEU A 710 -2.88 26.17 14.29
N ASN A 711 -1.79 26.47 15.01
CA ASN A 711 -0.94 25.46 15.65
C ASN A 711 -1.59 25.02 16.98
N ASP A 712 -1.99 23.76 17.08
CA ASP A 712 -2.35 23.11 18.35
C ASP A 712 -1.28 23.32 19.44
N LYS A 713 -0.01 23.50 19.04
CA LYS A 713 1.12 23.80 19.93
C LYS A 713 1.00 25.15 20.67
N ALA A 714 0.39 26.17 20.05
CA ALA A 714 0.21 27.48 20.67
C ALA A 714 -1.04 27.49 21.55
N ASN A 715 -2.14 26.87 21.09
CA ASN A 715 -3.35 26.69 21.91
C ASN A 715 -3.06 25.85 23.17
N ALA A 716 -2.26 24.78 23.08
CA ALA A 716 -1.82 24.00 24.26
C ALA A 716 -1.00 24.83 25.27
N ARG A 717 -0.16 25.78 24.78
CA ARG A 717 0.53 26.76 25.66
C ARG A 717 -0.47 27.71 26.33
N ARG A 718 -1.48 28.16 25.60
CA ARG A 718 -2.49 29.12 26.08
C ARG A 718 -3.45 28.53 27.11
N GLU A 719 -3.78 27.24 27.00
CA GLU A 719 -4.59 26.50 27.99
C GLU A 719 -3.78 26.01 29.22
N GLY A 720 -2.47 26.27 29.28
CA GLY A 720 -1.63 25.90 30.42
C GLY A 720 -1.35 24.39 30.55
N GLY A 721 -1.46 23.64 29.46
CA GLY A 721 -1.09 22.23 29.40
C GLY A 721 0.42 22.04 29.28
N ASP A 722 1.01 21.19 30.14
CA ASP A 722 2.41 20.79 30.00
C ASP A 722 2.63 20.12 28.63
N ILE A 723 3.60 20.64 27.86
CA ILE A 723 3.79 20.37 26.41
C ILE A 723 4.46 18.99 26.16
N GLN A 724 3.96 17.94 26.80
CA GLN A 724 4.57 16.60 26.76
C GLN A 724 3.60 15.41 26.77
N GLU A 725 2.29 15.63 26.91
CA GLU A 725 1.27 14.58 26.73
C GLU A 725 0.19 15.00 25.71
N PHE A 726 0.53 14.94 24.41
CA PHE A 726 -0.44 14.35 23.48
C PHE A 726 -0.71 12.93 23.99
N GLY A 727 -1.97 12.59 24.27
CA GLY A 727 -2.31 11.21 24.61
C GLY A 727 -1.96 10.27 23.45
N GLU A 728 -1.47 9.06 23.73
CA GLU A 728 -1.19 8.06 22.68
C GLU A 728 -2.44 7.74 21.83
N ASP A 729 -3.64 7.97 22.39
CA ASP A 729 -4.92 7.94 21.68
C ASP A 729 -5.06 9.03 20.61
N GLU A 730 -4.68 10.27 20.94
CA GLU A 730 -4.89 11.47 20.12
C GLU A 730 -3.99 11.44 18.89
N TRP A 731 -2.73 11.04 19.02
CA TRP A 731 -1.81 10.95 17.89
C TRP A 731 -2.35 10.03 16.78
N TYR A 732 -2.94 8.89 17.13
CA TYR A 732 -3.45 7.91 16.17
C TYR A 732 -4.69 8.43 15.42
N ASP A 733 -5.61 9.10 16.10
CA ASP A 733 -6.81 9.64 15.45
C ASP A 733 -6.52 10.99 14.76
N ALA A 734 -5.54 11.79 15.21
CA ALA A 734 -5.03 12.96 14.49
C ALA A 734 -4.31 12.58 13.19
N GLN A 735 -3.46 11.56 13.20
CA GLN A 735 -2.84 11.03 11.96
C GLN A 735 -3.89 10.52 10.96
N LYS A 736 -4.99 9.92 11.43
CA LYS A 736 -6.12 9.60 10.55
C LYS A 736 -6.84 10.83 10.05
N ALA A 737 -7.05 11.85 10.89
CA ALA A 737 -7.70 13.09 10.47
C ALA A 737 -6.90 13.79 9.37
N MET A 738 -5.56 13.82 9.48
CA MET A 738 -4.66 14.32 8.42
C MET A 738 -4.79 13.49 7.13
N ILE A 739 -4.77 12.16 7.23
CA ILE A 739 -4.96 11.26 6.06
C ILE A 739 -6.35 11.45 5.42
N GLN A 740 -7.40 11.64 6.24
CA GLN A 740 -8.77 11.83 5.77
C GLN A 740 -8.94 13.19 5.09
N LYS A 741 -8.43 14.28 5.69
CA LYS A 741 -8.36 15.61 5.07
C LYS A 741 -7.72 15.54 3.69
N GLN A 742 -6.56 14.87 3.54
CA GLN A 742 -5.93 14.70 2.23
C GLN A 742 -6.79 13.91 1.25
N LEU A 743 -7.50 12.87 1.70
CA LEU A 743 -8.40 12.10 0.84
C LEU A 743 -9.64 12.89 0.40
N ASP A 744 -10.13 13.83 1.20
CA ASP A 744 -11.29 14.64 0.87
C ASP A 744 -10.90 15.86 0.01
N ILE A 745 -9.77 16.54 0.28
CA ILE A 745 -9.16 17.52 -0.63
C ILE A 745 -8.99 16.92 -2.03
N ASN A 746 -8.40 15.72 -2.12
CA ASN A 746 -8.24 15.01 -3.40
C ASN A 746 -9.57 14.68 -4.12
N LYS A 747 -10.73 14.69 -3.44
CA LYS A 747 -12.04 14.54 -4.11
C LYS A 747 -12.55 15.87 -4.64
N GLU A 748 -12.39 16.93 -3.86
CA GLU A 748 -12.87 18.28 -4.12
C GLU A 748 -12.16 18.85 -5.36
N GLU A 749 -10.82 18.81 -5.38
CA GLU A 749 -9.98 19.17 -6.54
C GLU A 749 -10.40 18.42 -7.83
N PHE A 750 -10.65 17.11 -7.74
CA PHE A 750 -11.08 16.32 -8.90
C PHE A 750 -12.58 16.41 -9.20
N ALA A 751 -13.39 17.11 -8.40
CA ALA A 751 -14.83 17.29 -8.64
C ALA A 751 -15.13 18.43 -9.61
N GLU A 752 -14.23 19.40 -9.75
CA GLU A 752 -14.35 20.53 -10.69
C GLU A 752 -14.04 20.13 -12.14
N LEU A 753 -13.31 19.03 -12.35
CA LEU A 753 -12.91 18.54 -13.68
C LEU A 753 -14.01 17.69 -14.35
N ASP A 754 -14.25 17.95 -15.64
CA ASP A 754 -15.10 17.12 -16.53
C ASP A 754 -14.65 15.65 -16.56
N GLU A 755 -15.57 14.70 -16.81
CA GLU A 755 -15.26 13.26 -16.75
C GLU A 755 -14.15 12.85 -17.75
N ARG A 756 -13.98 13.54 -18.90
CA ARG A 756 -12.86 13.28 -19.82
C ARG A 756 -11.52 13.77 -19.28
N GLN A 757 -11.47 15.01 -18.76
CA GLN A 757 -10.25 15.57 -18.14
C GLN A 757 -9.87 14.81 -16.88
N ARG A 758 -10.87 14.48 -16.05
CA ARG A 758 -10.73 13.66 -14.85
C ARG A 758 -10.24 12.24 -15.18
N ALA A 759 -10.73 11.61 -16.23
CA ALA A 759 -10.22 10.30 -16.67
C ALA A 759 -8.75 10.37 -17.12
N ALA A 760 -8.32 11.48 -17.73
CA ALA A 760 -6.92 11.68 -18.08
C ALA A 760 -6.01 11.86 -16.85
N VAL A 761 -6.43 12.66 -15.85
CA VAL A 761 -5.62 13.04 -14.68
C VAL A 761 -5.75 12.08 -13.49
N GLU A 762 -6.97 11.77 -13.03
CA GLU A 762 -7.22 10.83 -11.91
C GLU A 762 -7.09 9.36 -12.36
N GLY A 763 -7.19 9.09 -13.66
CA GLY A 763 -7.24 7.75 -14.23
C GLY A 763 -8.60 7.06 -14.04
N TYR A 764 -8.71 5.82 -14.51
CA TYR A 764 -9.93 5.04 -14.34
C TYR A 764 -10.10 4.58 -12.88
N ARG A 765 -11.08 5.18 -12.21
CA ARG A 765 -11.35 5.01 -10.77
C ARG A 765 -11.72 3.58 -10.41
N ALA A 766 -11.22 3.10 -9.27
CA ALA A 766 -11.71 1.85 -8.68
C ALA A 766 -13.23 1.92 -8.42
N GLY A 767 -13.94 0.79 -8.48
CA GLY A 767 -15.40 0.73 -8.36
C GLY A 767 -16.13 0.64 -9.70
N LYS A 768 -15.70 1.39 -10.72
CA LYS A 768 -16.26 1.33 -12.08
C LYS A 768 -16.07 -0.07 -12.69
N TYR A 769 -16.99 -0.46 -13.58
CA TYR A 769 -16.83 -1.60 -14.48
C TYR A 769 -16.06 -1.13 -15.72
N ALA A 770 -15.11 -1.92 -16.22
CA ALA A 770 -14.27 -1.51 -17.34
C ALA A 770 -13.99 -2.66 -18.30
N LYS A 771 -13.74 -2.28 -19.56
CA LYS A 771 -13.38 -3.12 -20.70
C LYS A 771 -11.93 -2.81 -21.06
N ILE A 772 -11.06 -3.82 -20.97
CA ILE A 772 -9.62 -3.69 -21.21
C ILE A 772 -9.27 -4.44 -22.50
N VAL A 773 -8.73 -3.73 -23.48
CA VAL A 773 -8.27 -4.30 -24.76
C VAL A 773 -6.77 -4.57 -24.68
N LEU A 774 -6.37 -5.80 -25.00
CA LEU A 774 -4.97 -6.25 -25.05
C LEU A 774 -4.64 -6.82 -26.42
N GLU A 775 -3.47 -6.46 -26.93
CA GLU A 775 -2.91 -6.97 -28.18
C GLU A 775 -1.67 -7.85 -27.91
N GLY A 776 -1.24 -8.61 -28.92
CA GLY A 776 -0.04 -9.46 -28.81
C GLY A 776 -0.23 -10.71 -27.94
N VAL A 777 -1.47 -11.18 -27.73
CA VAL A 777 -1.74 -12.32 -26.83
C VAL A 777 -1.60 -13.66 -27.56
N PRO A 778 -0.77 -14.62 -27.09
CA PRO A 778 -0.56 -15.89 -27.77
C PRO A 778 -1.84 -16.69 -27.99
N ALA A 779 -2.07 -17.19 -29.21
CA ALA A 779 -3.23 -18.02 -29.56
C ALA A 779 -3.40 -19.26 -28.63
N GLU A 780 -2.31 -19.84 -28.13
CA GLU A 780 -2.35 -20.98 -27.21
C GLU A 780 -3.06 -20.67 -25.87
N PHE A 781 -3.19 -19.40 -25.48
CA PHE A 781 -4.03 -18.99 -24.35
C PHE A 781 -5.51 -19.03 -24.68
N VAL A 782 -5.89 -18.59 -25.89
CA VAL A 782 -7.27 -18.62 -26.39
C VAL A 782 -7.76 -20.05 -26.53
N GLU A 783 -6.96 -20.92 -27.16
CA GLU A 783 -7.24 -22.36 -27.33
C GLU A 783 -7.38 -23.13 -26.00
N ARG A 784 -6.70 -22.68 -24.94
CA ARG A 784 -6.64 -23.36 -23.64
C ARG A 784 -7.42 -22.63 -22.54
N PHE A 785 -8.17 -21.59 -22.89
CA PHE A 785 -8.92 -20.79 -21.92
C PHE A 785 -9.93 -21.67 -21.16
N ASN A 786 -10.08 -21.40 -19.86
CA ASN A 786 -10.99 -22.11 -18.99
C ASN A 786 -11.58 -21.15 -17.96
N SER A 787 -12.90 -20.97 -18.01
CA SER A 787 -13.69 -20.16 -17.08
C SER A 787 -13.55 -20.54 -15.60
N ARG A 788 -13.07 -21.76 -15.29
CA ARG A 788 -12.80 -22.21 -13.91
C ARG A 788 -11.43 -21.76 -13.38
N THR A 789 -10.54 -21.23 -14.22
CA THR A 789 -9.28 -20.59 -13.81
C THR A 789 -9.44 -19.07 -13.85
N PRO A 790 -9.45 -18.38 -12.69
CA PRO A 790 -9.66 -16.93 -12.68
C PRO A 790 -8.50 -16.16 -13.32
N ILE A 791 -8.82 -15.26 -14.23
CA ILE A 791 -7.87 -14.26 -14.75
C ILE A 791 -7.84 -13.09 -13.77
N VAL A 792 -6.63 -12.75 -13.30
CA VAL A 792 -6.34 -11.54 -12.54
C VAL A 792 -5.48 -10.63 -13.42
N VAL A 793 -5.82 -9.35 -13.50
CA VAL A 793 -4.98 -8.31 -14.10
C VAL A 793 -4.38 -7.49 -12.96
N GLY A 794 -3.05 -7.42 -12.88
CA GLY A 794 -2.36 -6.57 -11.91
C GLY A 794 -1.58 -5.47 -12.60
N GLY A 795 -1.83 -4.20 -12.28
CA GLY A 795 -1.02 -3.08 -12.75
C GLY A 795 0.39 -3.15 -12.20
N LEU A 796 1.38 -2.93 -13.07
CA LEU A 796 2.80 -2.86 -12.72
C LEU A 796 3.20 -1.40 -12.49
N SER A 797 4.04 -1.14 -11.49
CA SER A 797 4.68 0.19 -11.35
C SER A 797 5.93 0.29 -12.25
N PRO A 798 6.42 1.50 -12.59
CA PRO A 798 7.64 1.70 -13.38
C PRO A 798 8.93 1.10 -12.75
N THR A 799 8.90 0.78 -11.44
CA THR A 799 10.00 0.04 -10.81
C THR A 799 9.89 -1.46 -11.05
N GLU A 800 8.67 -2.02 -11.12
CA GLU A 800 8.45 -3.46 -11.30
C GLU A 800 8.72 -3.95 -12.73
N ASP A 801 8.77 -3.08 -13.73
CA ASP A 801 9.20 -3.44 -15.07
C ASP A 801 10.72 -3.64 -15.19
N ARG A 802 11.50 -2.98 -14.31
CA ARG A 802 12.96 -3.07 -14.32
C ARG A 802 13.46 -4.36 -13.68
N PHE A 803 14.57 -4.89 -14.19
CA PHE A 803 15.22 -6.11 -13.69
C PHE A 803 16.55 -5.81 -13.00
N GLY A 804 16.92 -6.65 -12.03
CA GLY A 804 18.22 -6.58 -11.35
C GLY A 804 18.39 -7.70 -10.32
N PHE A 805 19.23 -7.49 -9.30
CA PHE A 805 19.39 -8.44 -8.19
C PHE A 805 18.55 -8.00 -6.99
N VAL A 806 17.54 -8.80 -6.65
CA VAL A 806 16.71 -8.57 -5.46
C VAL A 806 17.40 -9.22 -4.26
N GLN A 807 17.71 -8.44 -3.22
CA GLN A 807 18.16 -8.97 -1.94
C GLN A 807 16.95 -9.21 -1.04
N VAL A 808 16.77 -10.47 -0.63
CA VAL A 808 15.63 -10.91 0.18
C VAL A 808 16.07 -11.52 1.52
N ARG A 809 15.26 -11.34 2.56
CA ARG A 809 15.38 -12.04 3.83
C ARG A 809 14.49 -13.28 3.81
N ILE A 810 15.08 -14.44 3.46
CA ILE A 810 14.38 -15.70 3.21
C ILE A 810 14.62 -16.74 4.31
N LYS A 811 13.62 -17.58 4.57
CA LYS A 811 13.68 -18.70 5.53
C LYS A 811 12.92 -19.91 5.00
N ARG A 812 13.50 -21.11 5.14
CA ARG A 812 12.82 -22.39 4.86
C ARG A 812 11.53 -22.49 5.69
N HIS A 813 10.44 -22.90 5.06
CA HIS A 813 9.17 -23.05 5.75
C HIS A 813 9.22 -24.14 6.84
N ARG A 814 8.52 -23.91 7.97
CA ARG A 814 8.51 -24.79 9.16
C ARG A 814 8.16 -26.25 8.90
N TRP A 815 7.35 -26.53 7.87
CA TRP A 815 6.92 -27.89 7.50
C TRP A 815 7.58 -28.42 6.23
N HIS A 816 8.44 -27.64 5.55
CA HIS A 816 9.11 -28.11 4.34
C HIS A 816 10.29 -29.03 4.68
N ARG A 817 10.19 -30.31 4.30
CA ARG A 817 11.08 -31.38 4.80
C ARG A 817 12.55 -31.24 4.37
N ARG A 818 12.84 -30.62 3.21
CA ARG A 818 14.20 -30.50 2.65
C ARG A 818 14.80 -29.13 2.94
N ILE A 819 16.12 -29.04 3.12
CA ILE A 819 16.83 -27.74 3.09
C ILE A 819 17.01 -27.29 1.65
N LEU A 820 16.93 -25.98 1.41
CA LEU A 820 17.11 -25.43 0.06
C LEU A 820 18.59 -25.21 -0.21
N LYS A 821 19.03 -25.49 -1.45
CA LYS A 821 20.43 -25.45 -1.87
C LYS A 821 20.66 -24.20 -2.74
N THR A 822 21.82 -23.59 -2.59
CA THR A 822 22.25 -22.48 -3.44
C THR A 822 22.51 -22.95 -4.88
N ASN A 823 22.05 -22.16 -5.85
CA ASN A 823 22.00 -22.48 -7.28
C ASN A 823 21.20 -23.77 -7.58
N ASP A 824 20.18 -24.09 -6.79
CA ASP A 824 19.03 -24.87 -7.29
C ASP A 824 17.92 -23.87 -7.65
N PRO A 825 17.13 -24.13 -8.72
CA PRO A 825 16.05 -23.24 -9.10
C PRO A 825 14.93 -23.26 -8.05
N LEU A 826 14.35 -22.09 -7.82
CA LEU A 826 13.24 -21.88 -6.89
C LEU A 826 12.20 -20.97 -7.55
N ILE A 827 10.93 -21.33 -7.43
CA ILE A 827 9.83 -20.53 -7.94
C ILE A 827 9.45 -19.49 -6.88
N PHE A 828 9.50 -18.22 -7.23
CA PHE A 828 9.07 -17.10 -6.41
C PHE A 828 7.68 -16.64 -6.85
N SER A 829 6.79 -16.42 -5.89
CA SER A 829 5.62 -15.56 -6.05
C SER A 829 5.89 -14.27 -5.29
N LEU A 830 6.31 -13.24 -6.01
CA LEU A 830 6.67 -11.92 -5.47
C LEU A 830 5.95 -10.86 -6.31
N GLY A 831 5.18 -9.98 -5.65
CA GLY A 831 4.22 -9.11 -6.32
C GLY A 831 3.19 -9.90 -7.13
N TRP A 832 2.75 -9.35 -8.26
CA TRP A 832 1.87 -10.07 -9.20
C TRP A 832 2.56 -11.30 -9.80
N ARG A 833 3.84 -11.18 -10.14
CA ARG A 833 4.55 -12.18 -10.95
C ARG A 833 4.82 -13.49 -10.22
N ARG A 834 4.85 -14.56 -11.00
CA ARG A 834 5.34 -15.89 -10.63
C ARG A 834 6.49 -16.25 -11.57
N PHE A 835 7.68 -16.53 -11.04
CA PHE A 835 8.85 -16.82 -11.86
C PHE A 835 9.84 -17.73 -11.15
N GLN A 836 10.56 -18.54 -11.91
CA GLN A 836 11.64 -19.37 -11.43
C GLN A 836 12.98 -18.62 -11.58
N SER A 837 13.77 -18.60 -10.50
CA SER A 837 15.11 -17.99 -10.47
C SER A 837 16.08 -18.84 -9.63
N MET A 838 17.38 -18.57 -9.70
CA MET A 838 18.43 -19.31 -8.99
C MET A 838 19.04 -18.49 -7.82
N PRO A 839 18.53 -18.62 -6.59
CA PRO A 839 19.03 -17.85 -5.46
C PRO A 839 20.41 -18.31 -4.95
N ILE A 840 21.28 -17.32 -4.70
CA ILE A 840 22.43 -17.47 -3.81
C ILE A 840 22.02 -17.15 -2.39
N TYR A 841 22.22 -18.09 -1.47
CA TYR A 841 22.02 -17.85 -0.04
C TYR A 841 23.31 -17.31 0.57
N SER A 842 23.19 -16.31 1.43
CA SER A 842 24.31 -15.69 2.15
C SER A 842 23.93 -15.31 3.57
N LEU A 843 24.94 -15.01 4.39
CA LEU A 843 24.77 -14.53 5.76
C LEU A 843 25.92 -13.59 6.12
N THR A 844 25.60 -12.46 6.75
CA THR A 844 26.60 -11.45 7.14
C THR A 844 27.53 -11.98 8.23
N ASP A 845 28.83 -12.14 7.93
CA ASP A 845 29.85 -12.54 8.91
C ASP A 845 30.11 -11.35 9.85
N SER A 846 29.42 -11.33 11.00
CA SER A 846 29.40 -10.24 11.99
C SER A 846 29.13 -8.84 11.40
N ARG A 847 28.15 -8.72 10.49
CA ARG A 847 27.83 -7.49 9.72
C ARG A 847 28.96 -6.96 8.81
N THR A 848 30.08 -7.67 8.64
CA THR A 848 31.24 -7.15 7.85
C THR A 848 31.27 -7.53 6.36
N ARG A 849 30.53 -8.57 5.95
CA ARG A 849 30.52 -9.10 4.56
C ARG A 849 29.41 -10.13 4.36
N SER A 850 28.78 -10.15 3.19
CA SER A 850 27.77 -11.14 2.82
C SER A 850 28.44 -12.47 2.40
N ARG A 851 28.61 -13.38 3.36
CA ARG A 851 29.28 -14.67 3.12
C ARG A 851 28.33 -15.68 2.49
N MET A 852 28.68 -16.17 1.30
CA MET A 852 27.98 -17.25 0.60
C MET A 852 27.80 -18.49 1.51
N LEU A 853 26.58 -19.03 1.55
CA LEU A 853 26.22 -20.33 2.11
C LEU A 853 26.11 -21.38 1.00
N LYS A 854 26.01 -22.66 1.38
CA LYS A 854 25.69 -23.75 0.43
C LYS A 854 24.20 -24.12 0.46
N TYR A 855 23.55 -23.87 1.59
CA TYR A 855 22.17 -24.22 1.89
C TYR A 855 21.57 -23.16 2.83
N THR A 856 20.24 -23.04 2.82
CA THR A 856 19.50 -22.31 3.87
C THR A 856 19.75 -22.94 5.24
N PRO A 857 19.96 -22.17 6.32
CA PRO A 857 19.84 -22.67 7.69
C PRO A 857 18.45 -23.28 7.95
N GLU A 858 18.36 -24.28 8.82
CA GLU A 858 17.13 -25.05 8.99
C GLU A 858 15.96 -24.26 9.61
N HIS A 859 16.25 -23.31 10.50
CA HIS A 859 15.25 -22.57 11.29
C HIS A 859 15.51 -21.05 11.40
N MET A 860 16.65 -20.57 10.86
CA MET A 860 17.07 -19.16 10.89
C MET A 860 16.80 -18.49 9.54
N HIS A 861 16.57 -17.17 9.54
CA HIS A 861 16.56 -16.39 8.30
C HIS A 861 17.99 -16.23 7.77
N CYS A 862 18.13 -16.24 6.44
CA CYS A 862 19.35 -15.90 5.72
C CYS A 862 19.01 -14.88 4.64
N PHE A 863 20.04 -14.24 4.07
CA PHE A 863 19.83 -13.45 2.87
C PHE A 863 19.81 -14.38 1.66
N GLY A 864 18.88 -14.13 0.74
CA GLY A 864 18.87 -14.68 -0.60
C GLY A 864 19.13 -13.54 -1.58
N THR A 865 19.84 -13.82 -2.67
CA THR A 865 20.03 -12.89 -3.77
C THR A 865 19.79 -13.65 -5.07
N PHE A 866 18.89 -13.14 -5.90
CA PHE A 866 18.50 -13.76 -7.17
C PHE A 866 18.26 -12.67 -8.21
N TYR A 867 18.25 -13.04 -9.49
CA TYR A 867 17.93 -12.15 -10.60
C TYR A 867 16.43 -12.19 -10.92
N GLY A 868 15.81 -11.02 -11.09
CA GLY A 868 14.37 -10.90 -11.37
C GLY A 868 13.90 -9.44 -11.38
N PRO A 869 12.58 -9.19 -11.47
CA PRO A 869 11.99 -7.86 -11.44
C PRO A 869 12.24 -7.18 -10.08
N LEU A 870 12.47 -5.87 -10.11
CA LEU A 870 12.72 -5.05 -8.92
C LEU A 870 11.39 -4.67 -8.25
N ILE A 871 11.19 -5.09 -7.01
CA ILE A 871 9.91 -4.93 -6.30
C ILE A 871 10.16 -4.21 -4.98
N VAL A 872 9.21 -3.35 -4.58
CA VAL A 872 9.35 -2.42 -3.45
C VAL A 872 9.81 -3.16 -2.17
N PRO A 873 10.82 -2.64 -1.43
CA PRO A 873 11.29 -3.25 -0.19
C PRO A 873 10.19 -3.53 0.85
N ASN A 874 10.46 -4.44 1.78
CA ASN A 874 9.52 -4.96 2.77
C ASN A 874 8.32 -5.77 2.22
N THR A 875 8.15 -5.89 0.90
CA THR A 875 7.14 -6.77 0.27
C THR A 875 7.34 -8.24 0.66
N GLY A 876 6.25 -8.91 1.05
CA GLY A 876 6.25 -10.33 1.43
C GLY A 876 6.18 -11.27 0.23
N PHE A 877 6.75 -12.48 0.34
CA PHE A 877 6.69 -13.50 -0.71
C PHE A 877 6.69 -14.94 -0.19
N ALA A 878 6.17 -15.83 -1.04
CA ALA A 878 6.21 -17.28 -0.89
C ALA A 878 7.06 -17.91 -2.00
N CYS A 879 7.73 -19.02 -1.69
CA CYS A 879 8.56 -19.78 -2.62
C CYS A 879 8.16 -21.25 -2.68
N PHE A 880 8.33 -21.86 -3.86
CA PHE A 880 7.93 -23.24 -4.16
C PHE A 880 9.06 -23.94 -4.93
N ASN A 881 9.25 -25.24 -4.72
CA ASN A 881 10.20 -26.02 -5.51
C ASN A 881 9.58 -26.51 -6.84
N SER A 882 8.28 -26.76 -6.83
CA SER A 882 7.44 -27.23 -7.95
C SER A 882 5.98 -27.16 -7.48
N PHE A 883 5.04 -27.02 -8.41
CA PHE A 883 3.60 -27.01 -8.12
C PHE A 883 2.93 -28.39 -8.25
N SER A 884 3.63 -29.39 -8.82
CA SER A 884 3.10 -30.74 -9.13
C SER A 884 2.24 -31.33 -8.02
N LYS A 885 1.06 -31.84 -8.38
CA LYS A 885 0.05 -32.38 -7.46
C LYS A 885 0.50 -33.73 -6.84
N ASP A 886 1.45 -34.41 -7.47
CA ASP A 886 1.98 -35.73 -7.11
C ASP A 886 2.92 -35.72 -5.88
N ILE A 887 3.21 -34.54 -5.32
CA ILE A 887 4.16 -34.39 -4.22
C ILE A 887 3.41 -34.61 -2.88
N PRO A 888 3.64 -35.73 -2.15
CA PRO A 888 2.87 -36.09 -0.95
C PRO A 888 3.38 -35.34 0.29
N GLY A 889 3.66 -34.03 0.17
CA GLY A 889 4.31 -33.25 1.21
C GLY A 889 4.44 -31.77 0.85
N PHE A 890 4.47 -30.94 1.90
CA PHE A 890 4.26 -29.49 1.84
C PHE A 890 5.10 -28.77 0.76
N ARG A 891 4.41 -28.25 -0.27
CA ARG A 891 4.98 -27.67 -1.50
C ARG A 891 5.59 -26.29 -1.29
N VAL A 892 5.04 -25.47 -0.38
CA VAL A 892 5.65 -24.17 -0.02
C VAL A 892 7.00 -24.41 0.67
N ALA A 893 8.07 -24.04 -0.01
CA ALA A 893 9.44 -24.37 0.34
C ALA A 893 10.07 -23.35 1.32
N ALA A 894 9.77 -22.07 1.11
CA ALA A 894 10.27 -20.95 1.91
C ALA A 894 9.28 -19.78 1.89
N THR A 895 9.44 -18.87 2.85
CA THR A 895 8.79 -17.56 2.87
C THR A 895 9.83 -16.48 3.20
N GLY A 896 9.54 -15.23 2.84
CA GLY A 896 10.48 -14.14 3.06
C GLY A 896 9.89 -12.75 2.85
N THR A 897 10.77 -11.76 2.93
CA THR A 897 10.49 -10.32 2.71
C THR A 897 11.62 -9.73 1.87
N VAL A 898 11.31 -8.82 0.94
CA VAL A 898 12.32 -8.04 0.20
C VAL A 898 13.04 -7.08 1.16
N LEU A 899 14.35 -6.89 0.97
CA LEU A 899 15.19 -6.04 1.80
C LEU A 899 15.82 -4.89 0.98
N SER A 900 16.44 -5.19 -0.16
CA SER A 900 16.95 -4.18 -1.11
C SER A 900 16.83 -4.67 -2.55
N VAL A 901 16.98 -3.74 -3.49
CA VAL A 901 16.97 -3.94 -4.93
C VAL A 901 18.21 -3.24 -5.52
N ASP A 902 19.12 -4.01 -6.10
CA ASP A 902 20.46 -3.55 -6.47
C ASP A 902 20.86 -4.13 -7.85
N GLU A 903 21.55 -3.37 -8.71
CA GLU A 903 22.01 -3.91 -10.02
C GLU A 903 23.26 -4.81 -9.90
N SER A 904 24.01 -4.68 -8.79
CA SER A 904 25.15 -5.53 -8.45
C SER A 904 25.20 -5.84 -6.94
N THR A 905 25.78 -6.99 -6.55
CA THR A 905 25.81 -7.43 -5.14
C THR A 905 27.12 -8.12 -4.74
N GLU A 906 27.73 -7.66 -3.65
CA GLU A 906 29.00 -8.20 -3.13
C GLU A 906 28.82 -9.47 -2.28
N ILE A 907 28.62 -10.62 -2.93
CA ILE A 907 28.58 -11.91 -2.24
C ILE A 907 29.96 -12.57 -2.28
N VAL A 908 30.52 -12.90 -1.11
CA VAL A 908 31.87 -13.50 -0.99
C VAL A 908 31.83 -14.95 -0.52
N LYS A 909 32.48 -15.83 -1.30
CA LYS A 909 32.72 -17.24 -0.96
C LYS A 909 34.07 -17.36 -0.26
N LYS A 910 34.07 -18.04 0.90
CA LYS A 910 35.29 -18.29 1.67
C LYS A 910 36.15 -19.35 0.99
N LEU A 911 37.32 -18.96 0.51
CA LEU A 911 38.34 -19.86 -0.03
C LEU A 911 39.40 -20.14 1.04
N LYS A 912 39.94 -21.36 1.05
CA LYS A 912 41.13 -21.70 1.84
C LYS A 912 42.19 -22.23 0.88
N LEU A 913 43.33 -21.57 0.82
CA LEU A 913 44.55 -22.18 0.28
C LEU A 913 45.20 -22.96 1.43
N THR A 914 45.63 -24.20 1.19
CA THR A 914 46.14 -25.11 2.23
C THR A 914 47.52 -25.62 1.83
N GLY A 915 48.47 -25.64 2.76
CA GLY A 915 49.83 -26.13 2.54
C GLY A 915 50.37 -26.92 3.71
N GLN A 916 51.49 -27.60 3.48
CA GLN A 916 52.16 -28.48 4.44
C GLN A 916 53.57 -27.96 4.76
N PRO A 917 54.05 -28.04 6.01
CA PRO A 917 55.40 -27.63 6.36
C PRO A 917 56.45 -28.63 5.87
N THR A 918 57.49 -28.15 5.16
CA THR A 918 58.60 -28.98 4.65
C THR A 918 59.82 -28.99 5.57
N LYS A 919 60.12 -27.87 6.22
CA LYS A 919 61.20 -27.72 7.20
C LYS A 919 60.76 -26.76 8.30
N ILE A 920 60.92 -27.15 9.56
CA ILE A 920 60.45 -26.37 10.73
C ILE A 920 61.62 -26.09 11.67
N PHE A 921 61.85 -24.80 11.97
CA PHE A 921 62.91 -24.33 12.86
C PHE A 921 62.38 -24.11 14.29
N LYS A 922 62.52 -22.90 14.85
CA LYS A 922 61.81 -22.47 16.08
C LYS A 922 60.49 -21.81 15.67
N ASN A 923 60.53 -20.54 15.27
CA ASN A 923 59.38 -19.76 14.83
C ASN A 923 59.21 -19.68 13.30
N THR A 924 60.23 -20.04 12.52
CA THR A 924 60.15 -20.08 11.06
C THR A 924 59.84 -21.49 10.55
N ALA A 925 59.12 -21.57 9.44
CA ALA A 925 58.95 -22.80 8.66
C ALA A 925 58.96 -22.51 7.15
N PHE A 926 59.33 -23.50 6.36
CA PHE A 926 59.10 -23.53 4.92
C PHE A 926 57.83 -24.36 4.64
N ILE A 927 57.01 -23.93 3.68
CA ILE A 927 55.70 -24.51 3.37
C ILE A 927 55.63 -24.85 1.88
N LYS A 928 55.04 -26.00 1.56
CA LYS A 928 54.74 -26.48 0.20
C LYS A 928 53.24 -26.64 -0.04
N ASP A 929 52.88 -26.93 -1.29
CA ASP A 929 51.55 -27.35 -1.78
C ASP A 929 50.40 -26.34 -1.60
N MET A 930 50.72 -25.08 -1.24
CA MET A 930 49.75 -23.99 -1.16
C MET A 930 49.69 -23.13 -2.43
N PHE A 931 50.81 -23.09 -3.16
CA PHE A 931 51.05 -22.29 -4.36
C PHE A 931 51.86 -23.11 -5.37
N SER A 932 51.68 -22.82 -6.66
CA SER A 932 52.43 -23.42 -7.76
C SER A 932 53.76 -22.68 -7.99
N THR A 933 53.73 -21.35 -7.95
CA THR A 933 54.74 -20.48 -8.58
C THR A 933 55.23 -19.40 -7.62
N SER A 934 56.48 -18.96 -7.77
CA SER A 934 57.07 -17.85 -7.01
C SER A 934 56.28 -16.52 -7.15
N LEU A 935 55.72 -16.26 -8.33
CA LEU A 935 54.87 -15.10 -8.63
C LEU A 935 53.56 -15.08 -7.82
N GLU A 936 52.93 -16.24 -7.61
CA GLU A 936 51.75 -16.35 -6.73
C GLU A 936 52.12 -15.99 -5.30
N ILE A 937 53.25 -16.50 -4.80
CA ILE A 937 53.74 -16.22 -3.46
C ILE A 937 54.03 -14.72 -3.28
N ALA A 938 54.63 -14.06 -4.28
CA ALA A 938 54.88 -12.62 -4.24
C ALA A 938 53.57 -11.81 -4.09
N LYS A 939 52.51 -12.20 -4.81
CA LYS A 939 51.16 -11.60 -4.68
C LYS A 939 50.52 -11.83 -3.30
N PHE A 940 50.96 -12.84 -2.55
CA PHE A 940 50.54 -13.11 -1.18
C PHE A 940 51.64 -12.86 -0.13
N GLU A 941 52.70 -12.11 -0.46
CA GLU A 941 53.74 -11.78 0.52
C GLU A 941 53.16 -10.86 1.61
N GLY A 942 53.58 -11.05 2.86
CA GLY A 942 52.97 -10.38 4.01
C GLY A 942 51.58 -10.90 4.42
N ALA A 943 50.95 -11.81 3.66
CA ALA A 943 49.60 -12.30 3.99
C ALA A 943 49.56 -13.09 5.31
N SER A 944 48.44 -12.97 6.04
CA SER A 944 48.22 -13.70 7.29
C SER A 944 47.77 -15.13 7.05
N ILE A 945 48.42 -16.07 7.75
CA ILE A 945 48.17 -17.51 7.68
C ILE A 945 47.96 -18.08 9.09
N LYS A 946 47.32 -19.25 9.19
CA LYS A 946 47.04 -19.90 10.47
C LYS A 946 47.11 -21.42 10.35
N THR A 947 47.61 -22.10 11.38
CA THR A 947 47.57 -23.58 11.44
C THR A 947 46.24 -24.10 11.97
N VAL A 948 45.92 -25.36 11.70
CA VAL A 948 44.78 -26.05 12.34
C VAL A 948 44.92 -26.08 13.87
N SER A 949 46.15 -26.21 14.42
CA SER A 949 46.41 -26.11 15.85
C SER A 949 46.23 -24.69 16.45
N GLY A 950 45.98 -23.68 15.63
CA GLY A 950 45.58 -22.35 16.09
C GLY A 950 46.65 -21.25 15.99
N VAL A 951 47.92 -21.63 15.76
CA VAL A 951 49.08 -20.72 15.70
C VAL A 951 48.94 -19.78 14.50
N ARG A 952 49.05 -18.46 14.72
CA ARG A 952 49.06 -17.45 13.64
C ARG A 952 50.47 -17.33 13.05
N GLY A 953 50.54 -16.88 11.80
CA GLY A 953 51.79 -16.57 11.13
C GLY A 953 51.60 -15.65 9.93
N GLN A 954 52.71 -15.37 9.25
CA GLN A 954 52.77 -14.49 8.09
C GLN A 954 53.66 -15.10 7.00
N ILE A 955 53.26 -14.96 5.73
CA ILE A 955 54.12 -15.21 4.57
C ILE A 955 55.23 -14.15 4.54
N LYS A 956 56.50 -14.56 4.38
CA LYS A 956 57.66 -13.65 4.47
C LYS A 956 58.53 -13.55 3.23
N ARG A 957 58.62 -14.59 2.39
CA ARG A 957 59.23 -14.56 1.04
C ARG A 957 59.04 -15.89 0.32
N ALA A 958 58.97 -15.89 -1.01
CA ALA A 958 59.20 -17.10 -1.82
C ALA A 958 60.60 -17.70 -1.57
N LEU A 959 60.73 -19.02 -1.73
CA LEU A 959 62.03 -19.66 -1.94
C LEU A 959 62.35 -19.63 -3.45
N SER A 960 63.64 -19.56 -3.79
CA SER A 960 64.11 -19.65 -5.18
C SER A 960 64.12 -21.09 -5.70
N LYS A 961 64.39 -22.07 -4.83
CA LYS A 961 64.27 -23.52 -5.11
C LYS A 961 63.85 -24.25 -3.82
N PRO A 962 62.89 -25.20 -3.86
CA PRO A 962 61.97 -25.48 -4.96
C PRO A 962 60.95 -24.36 -5.17
N GLU A 963 60.38 -24.29 -6.36
CA GLU A 963 59.27 -23.37 -6.67
C GLU A 963 57.98 -23.79 -5.94
N GLY A 964 57.02 -22.87 -5.84
CA GLY A 964 55.80 -23.04 -5.03
C GLY A 964 56.02 -23.10 -3.51
N GLN A 965 57.27 -23.12 -3.03
CA GLN A 965 57.61 -23.08 -1.61
C GLN A 965 57.90 -21.67 -1.11
N PHE A 966 57.51 -21.39 0.14
CA PHE A 966 57.73 -20.09 0.77
C PHE A 966 58.15 -20.20 2.23
N ARG A 967 58.85 -19.16 2.71
CA ARG A 967 59.20 -18.98 4.12
C ARG A 967 58.09 -18.25 4.84
N ALA A 968 57.67 -18.80 5.97
CA ALA A 968 56.74 -18.18 6.91
C ALA A 968 57.33 -18.02 8.31
N THR A 969 56.81 -17.04 9.06
CA THR A 969 57.06 -16.84 10.50
C THR A 969 55.78 -17.05 11.29
N PHE A 970 55.85 -17.78 12.39
CA PHE A 970 54.74 -18.13 13.29
C PHE A 970 55.01 -17.66 14.73
N GLU A 971 53.94 -17.54 15.52
CA GLU A 971 54.00 -17.20 16.95
C GLU A 971 54.79 -18.23 17.79
N ASP A 972 54.63 -19.52 17.48
CA ASP A 972 55.29 -20.64 18.14
C ASP A 972 55.60 -21.77 17.13
N LYS A 973 56.33 -22.80 17.58
CA LYS A 973 56.77 -23.92 16.76
C LYS A 973 55.61 -24.85 16.36
N ILE A 974 55.24 -24.77 15.09
CA ILE A 974 54.29 -25.68 14.44
C ILE A 974 54.83 -27.13 14.35
N LEU A 975 53.96 -28.11 14.10
CA LEU A 975 54.32 -29.52 13.93
C LEU A 975 54.31 -29.95 12.45
N TYR A 976 55.03 -31.03 12.10
CA TYR A 976 54.97 -31.59 10.74
C TYR A 976 53.58 -32.13 10.35
N SER A 977 52.72 -32.40 11.34
CA SER A 977 51.32 -32.78 11.15
C SER A 977 50.35 -31.59 11.05
N ASP A 978 50.80 -30.35 11.21
CA ASP A 978 49.95 -29.18 11.03
C ASP A 978 49.66 -28.92 9.55
N LEU A 979 48.38 -28.77 9.21
CA LEU A 979 47.99 -28.09 7.97
C LEU A 979 47.99 -26.58 8.20
N VAL A 980 48.69 -25.85 7.35
CA VAL A 980 48.68 -24.39 7.31
C VAL A 980 47.63 -23.94 6.31
N PHE A 981 46.86 -22.90 6.61
CA PHE A 981 45.92 -22.33 5.65
C PHE A 981 45.90 -20.79 5.64
N LEU A 982 45.71 -20.24 4.43
CA LEU A 982 45.40 -18.84 4.18
C LEU A 982 43.87 -18.71 4.00
N ARG A 983 43.22 -17.77 4.70
CA ARG A 983 41.78 -17.50 4.53
C ARG A 983 41.59 -16.39 3.49
N ALA A 984 41.27 -16.77 2.27
CA ALA A 984 40.91 -15.86 1.19
C ALA A 984 39.38 -15.70 1.08
N TRP A 985 38.95 -14.67 0.36
CA TRP A 985 37.56 -14.41 0.03
C TRP A 985 37.50 -14.18 -1.48
N TYR A 986 36.61 -14.89 -2.16
CA TYR A 986 36.43 -14.84 -3.60
C TYR A 986 35.02 -14.31 -3.91
N PRO A 987 34.86 -13.22 -4.68
CA PRO A 987 33.54 -12.71 -5.05
C PRO A 987 32.81 -13.69 -5.97
N VAL A 988 31.50 -13.87 -5.77
CA VAL A 988 30.65 -14.76 -6.56
C VAL A 988 29.44 -13.98 -7.03
N LYS A 989 29.41 -13.67 -8.33
CA LYS A 989 28.24 -13.07 -8.98
C LYS A 989 27.08 -14.09 -9.02
N PRO A 990 25.82 -13.70 -8.71
CA PRO A 990 24.66 -14.53 -8.97
C PRO A 990 24.44 -14.76 -10.48
N HIS A 991 23.69 -15.81 -10.83
CA HIS A 991 23.32 -16.07 -12.22
C HIS A 991 22.15 -15.17 -12.64
N ARG A 992 22.27 -14.50 -13.79
CA ARG A 992 21.15 -13.81 -14.46
C ARG A 992 20.24 -14.85 -15.13
N PHE A 993 19.42 -15.53 -14.33
CA PHE A 993 18.41 -16.50 -14.78
C PHE A 993 17.03 -16.10 -14.26
N TYR A 994 16.07 -16.01 -15.18
CA TYR A 994 14.67 -15.71 -14.93
C TYR A 994 13.84 -16.51 -15.94
N ASN A 995 12.77 -17.15 -15.47
CA ASN A 995 11.85 -17.94 -16.28
C ASN A 995 10.42 -17.72 -15.76
N PRO A 996 9.54 -16.99 -16.46
CA PRO A 996 8.18 -16.71 -15.99
C PRO A 996 7.34 -17.99 -15.95
N VAL A 997 6.41 -18.07 -15.01
CA VAL A 997 5.45 -19.19 -14.90
C VAL A 997 4.24 -18.86 -15.78
N THR A 998 4.34 -19.18 -17.08
CA THR A 998 3.29 -18.98 -18.09
C THR A 998 2.27 -20.12 -18.07
N ASN A 999 1.68 -20.43 -16.91
CA ASN A 999 0.84 -21.63 -16.71
C ASN A 999 -0.46 -21.68 -17.55
N LEU A 1000 -0.98 -20.56 -18.03
CA LEU A 1000 -2.21 -20.52 -18.85
C LEU A 1000 -1.94 -20.87 -20.32
N VAL A 1001 -0.68 -20.74 -20.75
CA VAL A 1001 -0.19 -21.21 -22.06
C VAL A 1001 0.46 -22.58 -21.89
N GLY A 1002 1.47 -22.66 -21.03
CA GLY A 1002 2.38 -23.78 -20.84
C GLY A 1002 3.78 -23.24 -20.52
N TRP A 1003 4.54 -23.92 -19.66
CA TRP A 1003 5.90 -23.50 -19.29
C TRP A 1003 6.77 -24.69 -18.89
N GLN A 1004 8.08 -24.60 -19.14
CA GLN A 1004 9.04 -25.66 -18.82
C GLN A 1004 9.85 -25.31 -17.56
N PRO A 1005 9.64 -26.01 -16.42
CA PRO A 1005 10.40 -25.77 -15.19
C PRO A 1005 11.82 -26.35 -15.24
N MET A 1006 12.81 -25.57 -14.83
CA MET A 1006 14.16 -26.07 -14.54
C MET A 1006 14.11 -27.08 -13.38
N ARG A 1007 14.62 -28.30 -13.61
CA ARG A 1007 14.65 -29.39 -12.62
C ARG A 1007 15.66 -29.11 -11.49
N LEU A 1008 15.37 -29.60 -10.29
CA LEU A 1008 16.30 -29.53 -9.14
C LEU A 1008 17.55 -30.39 -9.37
N THR A 1009 18.69 -30.03 -8.77
CA THR A 1009 19.96 -30.78 -8.93
C THR A 1009 19.93 -32.19 -8.34
N GLY A 1010 18.91 -32.51 -7.53
CA GLY A 1010 18.61 -33.85 -7.02
C GLY A 1010 17.58 -34.64 -7.84
N GLN A 1011 16.91 -34.03 -8.83
CA GLN A 1011 16.10 -34.72 -9.85
C GLN A 1011 17.00 -35.07 -11.03
N VAL A 1012 17.65 -34.07 -11.64
CA VAL A 1012 18.59 -34.22 -12.77
C VAL A 1012 19.55 -35.41 -12.57
N ARG A 1013 20.19 -35.50 -11.39
CA ARG A 1013 21.09 -36.61 -11.03
C ARG A 1013 20.47 -38.00 -10.94
N ARG A 1014 19.17 -38.12 -10.72
CA ARG A 1014 18.46 -39.41 -10.73
C ARG A 1014 18.14 -39.80 -12.16
N ASP A 1015 17.61 -38.84 -12.90
CA ASP A 1015 17.21 -38.98 -14.29
C ASP A 1015 18.42 -39.33 -15.19
N GLU A 1016 19.60 -38.77 -14.87
CA GLU A 1016 20.90 -39.06 -15.51
C GLU A 1016 21.71 -40.20 -14.84
N GLY A 1017 21.23 -40.79 -13.74
CA GLY A 1017 21.95 -41.82 -12.97
C GLY A 1017 23.23 -41.37 -12.23
N VAL A 1018 23.55 -40.07 -12.22
CA VAL A 1018 24.79 -39.50 -11.66
C VAL A 1018 24.79 -39.45 -10.11
N ALA A 1019 25.67 -40.23 -9.49
CA ALA A 1019 25.83 -40.26 -8.03
C ALA A 1019 26.22 -38.89 -7.41
N THR A 1020 25.83 -38.67 -6.15
CA THR A 1020 26.21 -37.44 -5.43
C THR A 1020 27.71 -37.38 -5.12
N PRO A 1021 28.43 -36.30 -5.45
CA PRO A 1021 29.88 -36.23 -5.23
C PRO A 1021 30.22 -36.09 -3.74
N GLN A 1022 30.91 -37.09 -3.19
CA GLN A 1022 31.36 -37.13 -1.79
C GLN A 1022 32.88 -37.34 -1.70
N LEU A 1023 33.59 -36.35 -1.19
CA LEU A 1023 35.03 -36.43 -0.96
C LEU A 1023 35.34 -37.21 0.34
N LYS A 1024 36.03 -38.35 0.23
CA LYS A 1024 36.42 -39.23 1.36
C LYS A 1024 37.17 -38.52 2.50
N ASN A 1025 37.84 -37.40 2.19
CA ASN A 1025 38.60 -36.58 3.14
C ASN A 1025 37.76 -35.48 3.80
N SER A 1026 36.54 -35.22 3.32
CA SER A 1026 35.58 -34.23 3.87
C SER A 1026 34.52 -34.86 4.77
N GLN A 1027 34.42 -36.19 4.80
CA GLN A 1027 33.54 -36.93 5.70
C GLN A 1027 34.14 -36.94 7.11
N TYR A 1028 33.37 -36.47 8.11
CA TYR A 1028 33.77 -36.52 9.51
C TYR A 1028 33.90 -37.97 10.00
N ARG A 1029 34.84 -38.20 10.91
CA ARG A 1029 35.12 -39.49 11.56
C ARG A 1029 35.34 -39.25 13.05
N PRO A 1030 35.07 -40.22 13.95
CA PRO A 1030 35.54 -40.13 15.32
C PRO A 1030 37.07 -40.02 15.33
N VAL A 1031 37.61 -39.16 16.20
CA VAL A 1031 39.05 -38.94 16.35
C VAL A 1031 39.47 -39.39 17.73
N GLU A 1032 39.99 -40.60 17.82
CA GLU A 1032 40.65 -41.10 19.01
C GLU A 1032 41.96 -40.31 19.24
N ARG A 1033 42.24 -39.97 20.50
CA ARG A 1033 43.39 -39.16 20.89
C ARG A 1033 44.17 -39.86 21.99
N GLU A 1034 45.39 -40.26 21.66
CA GLU A 1034 46.34 -40.82 22.62
C GLU A 1034 46.68 -39.82 23.73
N THR A 1035 47.01 -40.33 24.92
CA THR A 1035 47.47 -39.51 26.04
C THR A 1035 48.89 -39.01 25.76
N ARG A 1036 49.00 -37.75 25.30
CA ARG A 1036 50.28 -37.13 24.94
C ARG A 1036 51.17 -36.92 26.17
N HIS A 1037 52.11 -37.84 26.37
CA HIS A 1037 53.20 -37.70 27.34
C HIS A 1037 54.30 -36.82 26.75
N PHE A 1038 54.82 -35.87 27.55
CA PHE A 1038 55.91 -34.99 27.15
C PHE A 1038 57.25 -35.50 27.71
N ASN A 1039 58.33 -35.24 26.99
CA ASN A 1039 59.69 -35.57 27.45
C ASN A 1039 60.05 -34.76 28.71
N PRO A 1040 60.82 -35.34 29.65
CA PRO A 1040 61.27 -34.63 30.84
C PRO A 1040 62.23 -33.47 30.50
N LEU A 1041 62.27 -32.46 31.36
CA LEU A 1041 63.13 -31.29 31.20
C LEU A 1041 64.62 -31.69 31.15
N ARG A 1042 65.28 -31.37 30.03
CA ARG A 1042 66.71 -31.64 29.82
C ARG A 1042 67.52 -30.35 29.96
N VAL A 1043 68.05 -30.11 31.16
CA VAL A 1043 68.94 -28.97 31.45
C VAL A 1043 70.26 -29.12 30.64
N PRO A 1044 70.78 -28.05 29.99
CA PRO A 1044 72.10 -28.07 29.37
C PRO A 1044 73.22 -28.35 30.38
N ARG A 1045 74.28 -29.06 29.96
CA ARG A 1045 75.37 -29.46 30.87
C ARG A 1045 76.18 -28.31 31.46
N ALA A 1046 76.37 -27.22 30.71
CA ALA A 1046 77.04 -26.01 31.20
C ALA A 1046 76.24 -25.37 32.35
N LEU A 1047 74.99 -25.00 32.07
CA LEU A 1047 74.05 -24.48 33.07
C LEU A 1047 73.93 -25.40 34.30
N ALA A 1048 73.87 -26.73 34.12
CA ALA A 1048 73.80 -27.68 35.24
C ALA A 1048 75.05 -27.72 36.14
N ALA A 1049 76.20 -27.22 35.66
CA ALA A 1049 77.42 -27.03 36.45
C ALA A 1049 77.51 -25.61 37.05
N GLU A 1050 76.97 -24.60 36.35
CA GLU A 1050 76.92 -23.18 36.78
C GLU A 1050 75.84 -22.90 37.84
N LEU A 1051 74.81 -23.74 37.95
CA LEU A 1051 73.73 -23.57 38.92
C LEU A 1051 74.27 -23.53 40.37
N PRO A 1052 73.89 -22.51 41.18
CA PRO A 1052 74.25 -22.45 42.60
C PRO A 1052 73.90 -23.73 43.35
N TYR A 1053 74.76 -24.16 44.27
CA TYR A 1053 74.72 -25.46 44.96
C TYR A 1053 73.32 -25.90 45.43
N LYS A 1054 72.55 -25.00 46.07
CA LYS A 1054 71.18 -25.25 46.57
C LYS A 1054 70.16 -25.59 45.47
N SER A 1055 70.44 -25.22 44.23
CA SER A 1055 69.62 -25.43 43.03
C SER A 1055 70.18 -26.49 42.07
N GLN A 1056 71.33 -27.11 42.39
CA GLN A 1056 71.98 -28.07 41.51
C GLN A 1056 71.17 -29.38 41.41
N VAL A 1057 70.96 -29.88 40.18
CA VAL A 1057 70.06 -31.00 39.93
C VAL A 1057 70.74 -32.35 40.24
N VAL A 1058 70.48 -32.89 41.42
CA VAL A 1058 71.05 -34.18 41.87
C VAL A 1058 70.44 -35.36 41.07
N GLN A 1059 71.20 -35.86 40.08
CA GLN A 1059 70.83 -37.07 39.32
C GLN A 1059 71.88 -38.18 39.52
N THR A 1060 71.46 -39.28 40.14
CA THR A 1060 72.34 -40.45 40.34
C THR A 1060 72.50 -41.23 39.03
N LYS A 1061 73.73 -41.66 38.73
CA LYS A 1061 74.03 -42.47 37.55
C LYS A 1061 73.58 -43.92 37.81
N LYS A 1062 72.81 -44.52 36.89
CA LYS A 1062 72.42 -45.95 36.96
C LYS A 1062 73.66 -46.83 37.10
N GLN A 1063 73.71 -47.64 38.15
CA GLN A 1063 74.82 -48.57 38.40
C GLN A 1063 74.96 -49.56 37.24
N ARG A 1064 76.16 -49.68 36.68
CA ARG A 1064 76.47 -50.56 35.52
C ARG A 1064 77.04 -51.92 35.91
N LYS A 1065 77.68 -52.05 37.08
CA LYS A 1065 78.22 -53.30 37.60
C LYS A 1065 77.30 -53.81 38.72
N PRO A 1066 76.89 -55.09 38.75
CA PRO A 1066 76.10 -55.64 39.84
C PRO A 1066 76.93 -55.68 41.12
N THR A 1067 76.41 -55.08 42.19
CA THR A 1067 77.07 -55.03 43.51
C THR A 1067 77.08 -56.41 44.17
N TYR A 1068 77.95 -56.61 45.17
CA TYR A 1068 77.96 -57.84 45.97
C TYR A 1068 76.58 -58.12 46.61
N MET A 1069 75.91 -57.08 47.11
CA MET A 1069 74.55 -57.20 47.67
C MET A 1069 73.51 -57.64 46.62
N GLN A 1070 73.62 -57.17 45.37
CA GLN A 1070 72.74 -57.63 44.27
C GLN A 1070 73.05 -59.07 43.83
N LYS A 1071 74.29 -59.54 43.96
CA LYS A 1071 74.67 -60.94 43.71
C LYS A 1071 74.28 -61.89 44.87
N ARG A 1072 74.29 -61.38 46.11
CA ARG A 1072 73.92 -62.11 47.33
C ARG A 1072 72.40 -62.15 47.56
N ALA A 1073 71.64 -61.24 46.93
CA ALA A 1073 70.18 -61.19 47.07
C ALA A 1073 69.54 -62.51 46.59
N VAL A 1074 68.91 -63.23 47.51
CA VAL A 1074 68.20 -64.48 47.20
C VAL A 1074 67.00 -64.16 46.32
N VAL A 1075 66.98 -64.73 45.12
CA VAL A 1075 65.78 -64.76 44.29
C VAL A 1075 64.92 -65.92 44.80
N ASN A 1076 64.00 -65.63 45.72
CA ASN A 1076 63.07 -66.62 46.28
C ASN A 1076 62.39 -67.37 45.11
N LYS A 1077 62.56 -68.69 45.09
CA LYS A 1077 62.06 -69.56 44.01
C LYS A 1077 60.59 -69.95 44.22
N ASP A 1078 60.06 -69.72 45.42
CA ASP A 1078 58.72 -70.11 45.86
C ASP A 1078 57.66 -69.43 44.97
N PRO A 1079 56.91 -70.21 44.17
CA PRO A 1079 55.98 -69.65 43.19
C PRO A 1079 54.91 -68.77 43.84
N ASP A 1080 54.48 -69.11 45.06
CA ASP A 1080 53.34 -68.47 45.72
C ASP A 1080 53.69 -67.12 46.36
N GLU A 1081 54.92 -66.94 46.88
CA GLU A 1081 55.40 -65.59 47.22
C GLU A 1081 55.48 -64.70 45.98
N LYS A 1082 55.93 -65.25 44.85
CA LYS A 1082 56.02 -64.49 43.59
C LYS A 1082 54.63 -64.08 43.09
N LYS A 1083 53.63 -64.98 43.16
CA LYS A 1083 52.21 -64.67 42.90
C LYS A 1083 51.70 -63.60 43.85
N ALA A 1084 51.94 -63.73 45.16
CA ALA A 1084 51.49 -62.77 46.17
C ALA A 1084 52.08 -61.37 45.95
N ARG A 1085 53.38 -61.27 45.61
CA ARG A 1085 54.03 -59.99 45.27
C ARG A 1085 53.46 -59.37 43.99
N ALA A 1086 53.17 -60.18 42.97
CA ALA A 1086 52.53 -59.71 41.74
C ALA A 1086 51.10 -59.20 42.00
N PHE A 1087 50.27 -59.97 42.70
CA PHE A 1087 48.91 -59.59 43.10
C PHE A 1087 48.89 -58.31 43.95
N MET A 1088 49.82 -58.17 44.90
CA MET A 1088 49.98 -56.95 45.69
C MET A 1088 50.40 -55.74 44.83
N GLN A 1089 51.25 -55.95 43.81
CA GLN A 1089 51.60 -54.90 42.86
C GLN A 1089 50.39 -54.48 42.02
N GLU A 1090 49.62 -55.44 41.48
CA GLU A 1090 48.38 -55.19 40.74
C GLU A 1090 47.37 -54.40 41.59
N LEU A 1091 47.06 -54.88 42.80
CA LEU A 1091 46.17 -54.21 43.75
C LEU A 1091 46.62 -52.77 44.05
N LEU A 1092 47.93 -52.54 44.25
CA LEU A 1092 48.48 -51.20 44.47
C LEU A 1092 48.39 -50.31 43.21
N THR A 1093 48.60 -50.84 41.99
CA THR A 1093 48.41 -50.06 40.76
C THR A 1093 46.94 -49.67 40.57
N ILE A 1094 46.00 -50.60 40.73
CA ILE A 1094 44.56 -50.34 40.65
C ILE A 1094 44.12 -49.32 41.70
N ARG A 1095 44.60 -49.45 42.95
CA ARG A 1095 44.35 -48.49 44.02
C ARG A 1095 44.86 -47.09 43.67
N ASN A 1096 46.08 -46.99 43.15
CA ASN A 1096 46.70 -45.71 42.79
C ASN A 1096 46.00 -45.04 41.60
N GLU A 1097 45.63 -45.81 40.59
CA GLU A 1097 44.90 -45.31 39.42
C GLU A 1097 43.47 -44.89 39.79
N ALA A 1098 42.75 -45.70 40.57
CA ALA A 1098 41.43 -45.35 41.10
C ALA A 1098 41.49 -44.09 41.98
N ALA A 1099 42.55 -43.93 42.79
CA ALA A 1099 42.79 -42.71 43.57
C ALA A 1099 43.19 -41.50 42.69
N ALA A 1100 43.86 -41.70 41.56
CA ALA A 1100 44.13 -40.64 40.58
C ALA A 1100 42.84 -40.20 39.87
N LYS A 1101 42.07 -41.14 39.31
CA LYS A 1101 40.76 -40.91 38.69
C LYS A 1101 39.78 -40.23 39.66
N ARG A 1102 39.72 -40.66 40.93
CA ARG A 1102 38.88 -40.04 41.97
C ARG A 1102 39.35 -38.62 42.34
N ARG A 1103 40.66 -38.35 42.39
CA ARG A 1103 41.20 -36.99 42.60
C ARG A 1103 40.86 -36.07 41.43
N ALA A 1104 41.10 -36.50 40.20
CA ALA A 1104 40.80 -35.73 39.00
C ALA A 1104 39.30 -35.34 38.93
N LYS A 1105 38.39 -36.30 39.14
CA LYS A 1105 36.94 -36.03 39.17
C LYS A 1105 36.51 -35.12 40.34
N LYS A 1106 37.18 -35.21 41.51
CA LYS A 1106 36.95 -34.29 42.62
C LYS A 1106 37.45 -32.87 42.31
N GLU A 1107 38.55 -32.75 41.56
CA GLU A 1107 39.11 -31.48 41.12
C GLU A 1107 38.27 -30.82 40.02
N GLU A 1108 37.84 -31.57 39.02
CA GLU A 1108 36.84 -31.18 38.02
C GLU A 1108 35.59 -30.59 38.69
N ASN A 1109 34.95 -31.36 39.59
CA ASN A 1109 33.80 -30.91 40.39
C ASN A 1109 34.13 -29.64 41.20
N ARG A 1110 35.35 -29.51 41.75
CA ARG A 1110 35.79 -28.32 42.51
C ARG A 1110 35.97 -27.10 41.60
N THR A 1111 36.43 -27.26 40.36
CA THR A 1111 36.52 -26.16 39.38
C THR A 1111 35.14 -25.69 38.92
N ALA A 1112 34.23 -26.60 38.62
CA ALA A 1112 32.84 -26.28 38.30
C ALA A 1112 32.13 -25.57 39.47
N PHE A 1113 32.33 -26.06 40.70
CA PHE A 1113 31.82 -25.42 41.92
C PHE A 1113 32.44 -24.02 42.13
N LYS A 1114 33.76 -23.86 41.96
CA LYS A 1114 34.42 -22.55 42.02
C LYS A 1114 33.82 -21.56 41.02
N LYS A 1115 33.55 -21.98 39.78
CA LYS A 1115 32.92 -21.13 38.76
C LYS A 1115 31.53 -20.68 39.21
N LYS A 1116 30.68 -21.61 39.65
CA LYS A 1116 29.34 -21.30 40.18
C LYS A 1116 29.38 -20.39 41.41
N MET A 1117 30.38 -20.52 42.27
CA MET A 1117 30.59 -19.62 43.41
C MET A 1117 31.01 -18.22 42.96
N ALA A 1118 31.87 -18.08 41.93
CA ALA A 1118 32.20 -16.78 41.36
C ALA A 1118 30.98 -16.09 40.72
N GLU A 1119 30.19 -16.82 39.92
CA GLU A 1119 28.93 -16.32 39.33
C GLU A 1119 27.89 -15.90 40.40
N ASN A 1120 27.92 -16.51 41.58
CA ASN A 1120 27.08 -16.13 42.71
C ASN A 1120 27.63 -14.93 43.50
N LEU A 1121 28.95 -14.81 43.64
CA LEU A 1121 29.59 -13.66 44.28
C LEU A 1121 29.42 -12.40 43.43
N GLU A 1122 29.56 -12.49 42.10
CA GLU A 1122 29.29 -11.40 41.16
C GLU A 1122 27.85 -10.87 41.29
N LYS A 1123 26.86 -11.77 41.38
CA LYS A 1123 25.46 -11.42 41.63
C LYS A 1123 25.23 -10.80 43.01
N LYS A 1124 25.97 -11.25 44.03
CA LYS A 1124 25.93 -10.68 45.39
C LYS A 1124 26.52 -9.26 45.39
N GLU A 1125 27.67 -9.05 44.76
CA GLU A 1125 28.27 -7.72 44.61
C GLU A 1125 27.38 -6.76 43.81
N ALA A 1126 26.76 -7.23 42.72
CA ALA A 1126 25.83 -6.42 41.94
C ALA A 1126 24.60 -6.00 42.77
N ARG A 1127 24.09 -6.90 43.62
CA ARG A 1127 23.04 -6.61 44.59
C ARG A 1127 23.50 -5.60 45.65
N GLU A 1128 24.67 -5.81 46.26
CA GLU A 1128 25.22 -4.93 47.30
C GLU A 1128 25.55 -3.53 46.76
N LYS A 1129 26.05 -3.42 45.52
CA LYS A 1129 26.23 -2.15 44.80
C LYS A 1129 24.89 -1.43 44.59
N ARG A 1130 23.81 -2.16 44.26
CA ARG A 1130 22.45 -1.58 44.11
C ARG A 1130 21.87 -1.14 45.45
N GLU A 1131 21.92 -1.99 46.47
CA GLU A 1131 21.40 -1.68 47.82
C GLU A 1131 22.17 -0.52 48.46
N SER A 1132 23.49 -0.44 48.25
CA SER A 1132 24.30 0.71 48.66
C SER A 1132 23.92 1.98 47.90
N LYS A 1133 23.76 1.94 46.57
CA LYS A 1133 23.30 3.12 45.78
C LYS A 1133 21.90 3.58 46.19
N GLU A 1134 20.99 2.65 46.52
CA GLU A 1134 19.65 2.96 47.01
C GLU A 1134 19.69 3.59 48.43
N PHE A 1135 20.50 3.04 49.33
CA PHE A 1135 20.74 3.57 50.67
C PHE A 1135 21.34 4.99 50.63
N TRP A 1136 22.36 5.22 49.80
CA TRP A 1136 22.97 6.54 49.63
C TRP A 1136 22.03 7.53 48.92
N SER A 1137 21.21 7.09 47.96
CA SER A 1137 20.17 7.94 47.35
C SER A 1137 19.11 8.37 48.36
N LYS A 1138 18.59 7.42 49.16
CA LYS A 1138 17.63 7.69 50.25
C LYS A 1138 18.22 8.62 51.31
N ASN A 1139 19.47 8.41 51.71
CA ASN A 1139 20.14 9.27 52.69
C ASN A 1139 20.57 10.63 52.12
N GLY A 1140 20.91 10.73 50.83
CA GLY A 1140 21.17 12.00 50.14
C GLY A 1140 19.91 12.87 50.11
N ARG A 1141 18.79 12.32 49.64
CA ARG A 1141 17.46 12.98 49.72
C ARG A 1141 17.11 13.37 51.15
N LYS A 1142 17.39 12.52 52.15
CA LYS A 1142 17.15 12.82 53.57
C LYS A 1142 18.06 13.90 54.14
N ARG A 1143 19.28 14.08 53.62
CA ARG A 1143 20.21 15.16 54.02
C ARG A 1143 19.83 16.50 53.38
N MET A 1144 19.58 16.53 52.07
CA MET A 1144 19.06 17.74 51.40
C MET A 1144 17.74 18.22 52.01
N ALA A 1145 16.84 17.30 52.37
CA ALA A 1145 15.60 17.63 53.08
C ALA A 1145 15.80 18.11 54.54
N ALA A 1146 16.98 17.91 55.12
CA ALA A 1146 17.36 18.45 56.43
C ALA A 1146 18.11 19.78 56.30
N GLU A 1147 18.90 20.00 55.25
CA GLU A 1147 19.56 21.29 54.98
C GLU A 1147 18.51 22.37 54.64
N ASN A 1148 17.55 22.07 53.75
CA ASN A 1148 16.37 22.92 53.51
C ASN A 1148 15.32 22.90 54.64
N GLY A 1149 15.67 22.39 55.84
CA GLY A 1149 14.72 22.13 56.93
C GLY A 1149 15.32 22.10 58.35
N GLY A 1150 16.47 22.75 58.58
CA GLY A 1150 17.32 22.46 59.74
C GLY A 1150 17.61 23.60 60.74
N GLY A 1151 17.00 24.78 60.58
CA GLY A 1151 17.30 25.99 61.37
C GLY A 1151 16.85 25.98 62.85
N GLY A 1152 17.45 25.11 63.67
CA GLY A 1152 17.28 25.04 65.12
C GLY A 1152 16.04 24.26 65.61
N GLY A 1153 16.05 23.64 66.80
CA GLY A 1153 17.13 23.60 67.81
C GLY A 1153 16.83 22.60 68.95
N LYS A 1154 17.82 22.38 69.83
CA LYS A 1154 17.76 21.40 70.93
C LYS A 1154 16.63 21.67 71.93
N ARG A 1155 15.95 20.62 72.42
CA ARG A 1155 15.53 20.57 73.83
C ARG A 1155 15.45 19.13 74.37
N ARG A 1156 15.92 18.94 75.60
CA ARG A 1156 15.76 17.73 76.40
C ARG A 1156 14.31 17.61 76.88
N LYS A 1157 13.73 16.42 76.83
CA LYS A 1157 13.60 15.60 78.03
C LYS A 1157 13.66 14.12 77.67
#